data_AF-A0A7R8UFK5-F1
#
_entry.id   AF-A0A7R8UFK5-F1
#
_cell.length_a   1.000
_cell.length_b   1.000
_cell.length_c   1.000
_cell.angle_alpha   90.00
_cell.angle_beta   90.00
_cell.angle_gamma   90.00
#
_symmetry.space_group_name_H-M   'P 1'
#
loop_
_entity.id
_entity.type
_entity.pdbx_description
1 polymer ?
#
loop_
_entity_poly.entity_id
_entity_poly.type
_entity_poly.pdbx_seq_one_letter_code
_entity_poly.pdbx_strand_id
1 'polypeptide(L)'
;MSSSIPIRIFTLVLLIGLSVDLAKALQCYKCNSTSTPDCAINPSDQLETVECPAEDGECAMAVLDDMATYRGCLSDIVIPENCRTCQNATCTDDLCNGGIYPESRPKCYKCERQECVNVSGPAEPCLNYDTDDLCYVDVIDETDVIRGCVSDDDYNAGVYTDFCRGDGCNNIAAASPFSCISCDSDNDENCKHGDTSAWVCRVNVTDVCTVNVLHGRSESCFTYHNGEKVVRGCSRLSPDLVMQSQYISVCRTSDCNDDCIITPTCYVCDSNQDQNCLMDQGSLTPQDCPQETLSCYTCKHEDQSITRGCGGNGTFSGNTTCLSCWDENGCNSNLIQTCYHCNSGTDNNCATWQNTSALDIAVCTGKCVVKVNDLSFTVRGCQTGSLRCAPGDSLCKECDGDNCNGGVFPEERQLCYQCDSSNENCDSDQSNSPPPACSQYMSSDGCFQYLDTKGHMVRGCTSDSSYYGCKDFGQDTCEVCNENACNSKSLAKVEYLQCHFCNSNVDQSCGWAQTKTESCMPKTGNSTFAACFSYQLPNKTIIRGCMSDEDACDPTDLTCELCSKDGCNGQNIIYQECIQCSGKIGEGMCAQNAAQLEASQCSEAVQYYQDRGCYAKRVNDVVMRGCLSELNTDAQLLCDRDEYCKICRDQGCNFQNLVNSAKRLTALTALPIIALIISNNLV
;
A
#
# COMPACT_ATOMS: atom_id res chain seq x y z
N MET A 1 21.96 -112.04 52.32
CA MET A 1 23.15 -112.46 53.12
C MET A 1 23.56 -111.28 54.00
N SER A 2 23.63 -111.50 55.33
CA SER A 2 24.43 -110.82 56.40
C SER A 2 24.90 -109.37 56.21
N SER A 3 24.92 -108.45 57.19
CA SER A 3 24.78 -108.51 58.66
C SER A 3 24.86 -107.07 59.23
N SER A 4 24.03 -106.78 60.25
CA SER A 4 24.30 -106.07 61.54
C SER A 4 24.92 -104.65 61.65
N ILE A 5 24.11 -103.70 62.20
CA ILE A 5 24.25 -102.86 63.46
C ILE A 5 25.51 -101.95 63.63
N PRO A 6 25.50 -100.70 64.22
CA PRO A 6 24.58 -100.11 65.24
C PRO A 6 24.10 -98.64 65.11
N ILE A 7 23.12 -98.37 65.97
CA ILE A 7 22.59 -97.14 66.60
C ILE A 7 23.54 -95.91 66.66
N ARG A 8 23.02 -94.73 66.27
CA ARG A 8 23.38 -93.42 66.85
C ARG A 8 22.15 -92.51 66.99
N ILE A 9 22.00 -91.97 68.19
CA ILE A 9 21.02 -90.95 68.60
C ILE A 9 21.39 -89.63 67.91
N PHE A 10 20.45 -89.02 67.19
CA PHE A 10 20.59 -87.67 66.63
C PHE A 10 19.72 -86.70 67.42
N THR A 11 20.37 -85.73 68.06
CA THR A 11 19.77 -84.59 68.74
C THR A 11 19.23 -83.62 67.69
N LEU A 12 17.93 -83.34 67.73
CA LEU A 12 17.23 -82.40 66.86
C LEU A 12 17.54 -80.96 67.31
N VAL A 13 18.21 -80.16 66.46
CA VAL A 13 18.38 -78.71 66.65
C VAL A 13 17.56 -77.98 65.58
N LEU A 14 16.71 -77.09 66.07
CA LEU A 14 15.79 -76.21 65.36
C LEU A 14 16.58 -75.15 64.56
N LEU A 15 16.38 -75.07 63.25
CA LEU A 15 16.76 -73.93 62.41
C LEU A 15 15.56 -73.55 61.54
N ILE A 16 14.87 -72.48 61.97
CA ILE A 16 13.82 -71.81 61.20
C ILE A 16 14.54 -70.92 60.18
N GLY A 17 14.54 -71.32 58.91
CA GLY A 17 14.90 -70.45 57.79
C GLY A 17 13.66 -69.67 57.35
N LEU A 18 13.59 -68.40 57.72
CA LEU A 18 12.66 -67.43 57.14
C LEU A 18 13.17 -67.09 55.72
N SER A 19 12.52 -67.63 54.69
CA SER A 19 12.59 -67.09 53.34
C SER A 19 11.78 -65.80 53.32
N VAL A 20 12.48 -64.66 53.42
CA VAL A 20 11.90 -63.35 53.11
C VAL A 20 11.90 -63.27 51.59
N ASP A 21 10.72 -63.41 50.97
CA ASP A 21 10.53 -63.02 49.57
C ASP A 21 10.75 -61.50 49.52
N LEU A 22 11.96 -61.10 49.13
CA LEU A 22 12.28 -59.71 48.81
C LEU A 22 11.46 -59.36 47.57
N ALA A 23 10.28 -58.78 47.76
CA ALA A 23 9.46 -58.29 46.67
C ALA A 23 10.30 -57.26 45.89
N LYS A 24 10.67 -57.61 44.65
CA LYS A 24 11.47 -56.73 43.79
C LYS A 24 10.65 -55.48 43.48
N ALA A 25 11.25 -54.30 43.67
CA ALA A 25 10.66 -53.05 43.19
C ALA A 25 10.63 -53.07 41.66
N LEU A 26 9.49 -52.69 41.07
CA LEU A 26 9.27 -52.63 39.62
C LEU A 26 9.80 -51.29 39.08
N GLN A 27 10.61 -51.28 38.02
CA GLN A 27 11.09 -50.03 37.41
C GLN A 27 10.17 -49.57 36.28
N CYS A 28 9.74 -48.32 36.27
CA CYS A 28 8.82 -47.76 35.26
C CYS A 28 9.36 -46.46 34.65
N TYR A 29 8.99 -46.15 33.41
CA TYR A 29 9.21 -44.80 32.86
C TYR A 29 8.28 -43.79 33.52
N LYS A 30 8.79 -42.58 33.78
CA LYS A 30 8.06 -41.47 34.39
C LYS A 30 8.25 -40.18 33.60
N CYS A 31 7.16 -39.63 33.07
CA CYS A 31 7.17 -38.40 32.30
C CYS A 31 5.76 -37.83 32.08
N ASN A 32 5.69 -36.58 31.61
CA ASN A 32 4.50 -35.92 31.10
C ASN A 32 4.83 -35.26 29.76
N SER A 33 4.02 -35.50 28.71
CA SER A 33 4.27 -34.96 27.37
C SER A 33 4.11 -33.45 27.24
N THR A 34 3.45 -32.77 28.19
CA THR A 34 3.40 -31.30 28.23
C THR A 34 4.76 -30.67 28.52
N SER A 35 5.62 -31.35 29.29
CA SER A 35 6.99 -30.89 29.60
C SER A 35 8.07 -31.62 28.81
N THR A 36 7.78 -32.85 28.37
CA THR A 36 8.75 -33.74 27.74
C THR A 36 8.09 -34.44 26.54
N PRO A 37 8.12 -33.84 25.33
CA PRO A 37 7.42 -34.35 24.15
C PRO A 37 7.71 -35.82 23.82
N ASP A 38 8.94 -36.28 24.04
CA ASP A 38 9.36 -37.68 23.85
C ASP A 38 8.54 -38.67 24.68
N CYS A 39 7.91 -38.22 25.78
CA CYS A 39 6.98 -39.02 26.57
C CYS A 39 5.81 -39.59 25.74
N ALA A 40 5.39 -38.86 24.70
CA ALA A 40 4.36 -39.28 23.75
C ALA A 40 4.95 -39.80 22.44
N ILE A 41 5.97 -39.11 21.89
CA ILE A 41 6.45 -39.32 20.52
C ILE A 41 7.54 -40.41 20.43
N ASN A 42 8.40 -40.53 21.45
CA ASN A 42 9.49 -41.49 21.46
C ASN A 42 9.78 -42.07 22.88
N PRO A 43 8.85 -42.85 23.46
CA PRO A 43 8.82 -43.16 24.89
C PRO A 43 9.82 -44.20 25.40
N SER A 44 10.91 -44.44 24.68
CA SER A 44 12.00 -45.34 25.10
C SER A 44 13.38 -44.68 25.07
N ASP A 45 13.49 -43.49 24.47
CA ASP A 45 14.75 -42.75 24.35
C ASP A 45 14.92 -41.78 25.52
N GLN A 46 15.80 -42.13 26.46
CA GLN A 46 16.25 -41.27 27.56
C GLN A 46 15.16 -40.72 28.51
N LEU A 47 14.00 -41.37 28.60
CA LEU A 47 13.01 -41.00 29.61
C LEU A 47 13.51 -41.31 31.04
N GLU A 48 13.12 -40.46 31.99
CA GLU A 48 13.36 -40.71 33.41
C GLU A 48 12.64 -41.98 33.88
N THR A 49 13.21 -42.65 34.88
CA THR A 49 12.64 -43.88 35.46
C THR A 49 12.38 -43.71 36.95
N VAL A 50 11.41 -44.46 37.46
CA VAL A 50 11.00 -44.48 38.86
C VAL A 50 10.87 -45.92 39.35
N GLU A 51 11.23 -46.19 40.60
CA GLU A 51 10.98 -47.48 41.26
C GLU A 51 9.61 -47.45 41.93
N CYS A 52 8.73 -48.39 41.56
CA CYS A 52 7.38 -48.52 42.08
C CYS A 52 7.34 -49.52 43.26
N PRO A 53 6.63 -49.20 44.36
CA PRO A 53 6.57 -50.05 45.56
C PRO A 53 6.00 -51.45 45.28
N ALA A 54 6.58 -52.46 45.93
CA ALA A 54 6.34 -53.87 45.60
C ALA A 54 5.01 -54.46 46.10
N GLU A 55 4.23 -53.73 46.90
CA GLU A 55 2.94 -54.24 47.42
C GLU A 55 1.81 -54.16 46.37
N ASP A 56 1.87 -53.24 45.39
CA ASP A 56 0.88 -53.06 44.30
C ASP A 56 1.47 -52.35 43.04
N GLY A 57 2.79 -52.45 42.83
CA GLY A 57 3.50 -51.65 41.82
C GLY A 57 3.25 -52.14 40.40
N GLU A 58 2.38 -51.44 39.66
CA GLU A 58 2.25 -51.56 38.21
C GLU A 58 2.80 -50.29 37.53
N CYS A 59 3.44 -50.45 36.38
CA CYS A 59 3.70 -49.30 35.52
C CYS A 59 2.39 -48.90 34.85
N ALA A 60 2.16 -47.61 34.76
CA ALA A 60 0.97 -47.06 34.15
C ALA A 60 1.33 -46.04 33.07
N MET A 61 0.43 -45.93 32.10
CA MET A 61 0.43 -44.90 31.09
C MET A 61 -1.01 -44.45 30.86
N ALA A 62 -1.20 -43.15 30.74
CA ALA A 62 -2.52 -42.55 30.58
C ALA A 62 -2.48 -41.34 29.64
N VAL A 63 -3.58 -41.12 28.92
CA VAL A 63 -3.88 -39.83 28.29
C VAL A 63 -5.01 -39.20 29.09
N LEU A 64 -4.85 -37.93 29.45
CA LEU A 64 -5.85 -37.18 30.24
C LEU A 64 -6.62 -36.16 29.38
N ASP A 65 -7.53 -35.39 29.99
CA ASP A 65 -8.37 -34.40 29.30
C ASP A 65 -7.56 -33.27 28.60
N ASP A 66 -6.31 -33.06 29.01
CA ASP A 66 -5.36 -32.14 28.36
C ASP A 66 -4.69 -32.74 27.11
N MET A 67 -5.13 -33.93 26.67
CA MET A 67 -4.61 -34.70 25.53
C MET A 67 -3.14 -35.14 25.68
N ALA A 68 -2.52 -34.89 26.82
CA ALA A 68 -1.13 -35.22 27.08
C ALA A 68 -0.96 -36.66 27.61
N THR A 69 0.21 -37.24 27.35
CA THR A 69 0.59 -38.57 27.84
C THR A 69 1.33 -38.47 29.15
N TYR A 70 0.89 -39.27 30.11
CA TYR A 70 1.47 -39.41 31.43
C TYR A 70 1.98 -40.83 31.61
N ARG A 71 3.19 -40.98 32.16
CA ARG A 71 3.79 -42.29 32.50
C ARG A 71 4.29 -42.24 33.93
N GLY A 72 4.19 -43.35 34.64
CA GLY A 72 4.71 -43.47 36.00
C GLY A 72 4.24 -44.76 36.68
N CYS A 73 4.32 -44.80 38.01
CA CYS A 73 3.67 -45.84 38.79
C CYS A 73 2.15 -45.66 38.74
N LEU A 74 1.38 -46.74 38.83
CA LEU A 74 -0.09 -46.68 38.93
C LEU A 74 -0.57 -45.77 40.07
N SER A 75 0.14 -45.76 41.20
CA SER A 75 -0.15 -44.87 42.34
C SER A 75 0.02 -43.38 42.04
N ASP A 76 0.82 -43.04 41.03
CA ASP A 76 1.18 -41.66 40.69
C ASP A 76 0.23 -41.07 39.64
N ILE A 77 -0.52 -41.91 38.91
CA ILE A 77 -1.45 -41.47 37.86
C ILE A 77 -2.83 -41.23 38.48
N VAL A 78 -3.18 -39.97 38.68
CA VAL A 78 -4.50 -39.56 39.17
C VAL A 78 -5.41 -39.23 37.99
N ILE A 79 -6.39 -40.10 37.73
CA ILE A 79 -7.41 -39.87 36.70
C ILE A 79 -8.60 -39.15 37.34
N PRO A 80 -8.99 -37.96 36.86
CA PRO A 80 -10.16 -37.25 37.39
C PRO A 80 -11.45 -38.09 37.27
N GLU A 81 -12.30 -38.07 38.31
CA GLU A 81 -13.55 -38.86 38.35
C GLU A 81 -14.54 -38.54 37.21
N ASN A 82 -14.43 -37.37 36.59
CA ASN A 82 -15.29 -36.92 35.49
C ASN A 82 -14.60 -36.92 34.12
N CYS A 83 -13.43 -37.56 33.99
CA CYS A 83 -12.71 -37.58 32.73
C CYS A 83 -13.45 -38.42 31.68
N ARG A 84 -13.83 -37.80 30.56
CA ARG A 84 -14.66 -38.46 29.53
C ARG A 84 -13.84 -39.06 28.39
N THR A 85 -12.66 -38.51 28.12
CA THR A 85 -11.79 -38.92 27.02
C THR A 85 -10.52 -39.62 27.51
N CYS A 86 -10.30 -39.71 28.82
CA CYS A 86 -9.15 -40.39 29.39
C CYS A 86 -9.05 -41.84 28.95
N GLN A 87 -7.84 -42.26 28.62
CA GLN A 87 -7.49 -43.66 28.43
C GLN A 87 -6.32 -43.98 29.35
N ASN A 88 -6.30 -45.17 29.94
CA ASN A 88 -5.15 -45.66 30.68
C ASN A 88 -4.91 -47.14 30.40
N ALA A 89 -3.66 -47.56 30.61
CA ALA A 89 -3.25 -48.95 30.58
C ALA A 89 -2.14 -49.16 31.61
N THR A 90 -2.08 -50.39 32.13
CA THR A 90 -1.07 -50.79 33.09
C THR A 90 -0.34 -52.06 32.63
N CYS A 91 0.85 -52.27 33.18
CA CYS A 91 1.66 -53.44 32.90
C CYS A 91 2.62 -53.72 34.06
N THR A 92 3.13 -54.96 34.13
CA THR A 92 3.81 -55.50 35.32
C THR A 92 5.28 -55.90 35.08
N ASP A 93 5.82 -55.69 33.88
CA ASP A 93 7.22 -55.96 33.55
C ASP A 93 8.08 -54.69 33.71
N ASP A 94 9.38 -54.84 33.99
CA ASP A 94 10.28 -53.69 34.10
C ASP A 94 10.27 -52.87 32.78
N LEU A 95 10.08 -51.56 32.91
CA LEU A 95 10.05 -50.56 31.83
C LEU A 95 8.99 -50.85 30.75
N CYS A 96 7.93 -51.58 31.09
CA CYS A 96 6.91 -52.03 30.14
C CYS A 96 6.05 -50.89 29.57
N ASN A 97 5.97 -49.75 30.25
CA ASN A 97 5.26 -48.56 29.78
C ASN A 97 6.09 -47.71 28.81
N GLY A 98 6.99 -48.31 28.02
CA GLY A 98 7.88 -47.64 27.06
C GLY A 98 7.40 -47.57 25.61
N GLY A 99 6.22 -48.12 25.30
CA GLY A 99 5.62 -48.11 23.96
C GLY A 99 4.79 -46.86 23.65
N ILE A 100 4.55 -46.60 22.37
CA ILE A 100 3.60 -45.57 21.92
C ILE A 100 2.22 -45.88 22.49
N TYR A 101 1.61 -44.87 23.13
CA TYR A 101 0.31 -45.01 23.77
C TYR A 101 -0.62 -43.84 23.44
N PRO A 102 -1.90 -44.12 23.15
CA PRO A 102 -2.46 -45.43 22.77
C PRO A 102 -1.77 -46.01 21.52
N GLU A 103 -1.85 -47.33 21.31
CA GLU A 103 -1.26 -47.95 20.10
C GLU A 103 -1.85 -47.38 18.81
N SER A 104 -3.10 -46.90 18.87
CA SER A 104 -3.81 -46.23 17.78
C SER A 104 -3.52 -44.73 17.68
N ARG A 105 -2.45 -44.22 18.32
CA ARG A 105 -2.07 -42.80 18.24
C ARG A 105 -1.81 -42.42 16.78
N PRO A 106 -2.50 -41.39 16.25
CA PRO A 106 -2.30 -40.92 14.88
C PRO A 106 -0.84 -40.55 14.60
N LYS A 107 -0.38 -40.82 13.38
CA LYS A 107 0.99 -40.51 12.94
C LYS A 107 0.97 -39.65 11.69
N CYS A 108 1.71 -38.55 11.69
CA CYS A 108 1.80 -37.63 10.55
C CYS A 108 3.27 -37.35 10.21
N TYR A 109 3.56 -36.91 8.99
CA TYR A 109 4.84 -36.27 8.73
C TYR A 109 4.84 -34.91 9.44
N LYS A 110 5.93 -34.62 10.15
CA LYS A 110 6.10 -33.42 10.97
C LYS A 110 7.43 -32.77 10.59
N CYS A 111 7.39 -31.60 9.99
CA CYS A 111 8.58 -30.86 9.56
C CYS A 111 8.20 -29.43 9.17
N GLU A 112 9.19 -28.59 8.86
CA GLU A 112 8.98 -27.28 8.26
C GLU A 112 9.99 -26.97 7.15
N ARG A 113 9.63 -26.08 6.22
CA ARG A 113 10.48 -25.55 5.15
C ARG A 113 10.93 -26.62 4.14
N GLN A 114 12.18 -26.56 3.67
CA GLN A 114 12.65 -27.28 2.50
C GLN A 114 12.68 -28.81 2.69
N GLU A 115 12.87 -29.28 3.92
CA GLU A 115 12.84 -30.71 4.26
C GLU A 115 11.43 -31.32 4.14
N CYS A 116 10.37 -30.50 4.19
CA CYS A 116 9.00 -30.94 4.00
C CYS A 116 8.54 -31.02 2.54
N VAL A 117 9.30 -30.47 1.60
CA VAL A 117 8.91 -30.45 0.18
C VAL A 117 8.67 -31.88 -0.32
N ASN A 118 9.58 -32.80 0.04
CA ASN A 118 9.46 -34.22 -0.23
C ASN A 118 9.73 -35.00 1.06
N VAL A 119 8.68 -35.55 1.65
CA VAL A 119 8.79 -36.42 2.83
C VAL A 119 8.97 -37.88 2.40
N SER A 120 9.80 -38.60 3.15
CA SER A 120 10.02 -40.04 2.96
C SER A 120 10.33 -40.68 4.32
N GLY A 121 10.06 -41.98 4.46
CA GLY A 121 10.23 -42.70 5.73
C GLY A 121 8.93 -42.84 6.53
N PRO A 122 8.98 -43.33 7.78
CA PRO A 122 7.79 -43.50 8.61
C PRO A 122 7.29 -42.15 9.16
N ALA A 123 5.97 -42.00 9.23
CA ALA A 123 5.34 -40.87 9.91
C ALA A 123 5.50 -40.96 11.44
N GLU A 124 5.57 -39.80 12.10
CA GLU A 124 5.80 -39.68 13.54
C GLU A 124 4.49 -39.55 14.32
N PRO A 125 4.39 -40.09 15.54
CA PRO A 125 3.22 -39.90 16.39
C PRO A 125 2.95 -38.43 16.70
N CYS A 126 1.68 -38.02 16.70
CA CYS A 126 1.26 -36.72 17.21
C CYS A 126 1.64 -36.58 18.69
N LEU A 127 1.95 -35.38 19.16
CA LEU A 127 2.27 -35.07 20.56
C LEU A 127 1.03 -35.18 21.44
N ASN A 128 -0.05 -34.53 21.02
CA ASN A 128 -1.34 -34.58 21.68
C ASN A 128 -2.16 -35.74 21.11
N TYR A 129 -2.93 -36.42 21.95
CA TYR A 129 -3.79 -37.51 21.50
C TYR A 129 -5.24 -37.05 21.41
N ASP A 130 -5.68 -36.89 20.17
CA ASP A 130 -7.08 -36.80 19.80
C ASP A 130 -7.43 -37.99 18.90
N THR A 131 -8.54 -38.67 19.20
CA THR A 131 -9.02 -39.79 18.39
C THR A 131 -9.47 -39.39 17.00
N ASP A 132 -9.84 -38.12 16.81
CA ASP A 132 -10.32 -37.58 15.54
C ASP A 132 -9.27 -36.71 14.82
N ASP A 133 -8.02 -36.70 15.30
CA ASP A 133 -6.94 -35.86 14.77
C ASP A 133 -6.73 -36.04 13.26
N LEU A 134 -6.26 -34.97 12.64
CA LEU A 134 -5.98 -34.89 11.21
C LEU A 134 -4.51 -34.53 11.00
N CYS A 135 -3.91 -35.12 9.98
CA CYS A 135 -2.64 -34.62 9.47
C CYS A 135 -2.92 -33.43 8.54
N TYR A 136 -2.04 -32.44 8.53
CA TYR A 136 -2.09 -31.35 7.57
C TYR A 136 -0.80 -31.23 6.77
N VAL A 137 -0.92 -30.60 5.60
CA VAL A 137 0.17 -30.12 4.77
C VAL A 137 -0.20 -28.72 4.28
N ASP A 138 0.67 -27.75 4.51
CA ASP A 138 0.52 -26.39 4.02
C ASP A 138 1.68 -26.03 3.10
N VAL A 139 1.37 -25.67 1.85
CA VAL A 139 2.37 -25.35 0.82
C VAL A 139 2.35 -23.85 0.57
N ILE A 140 3.30 -23.17 1.20
CA ILE A 140 3.43 -21.71 1.13
C ILE A 140 4.10 -21.33 -0.20
N ASP A 141 5.24 -21.95 -0.51
CA ASP A 141 5.94 -21.84 -1.79
C ASP A 141 6.73 -23.12 -2.16
N GLU A 142 7.59 -23.07 -3.20
CA GLU A 142 8.38 -24.22 -3.68
C GLU A 142 9.42 -24.74 -2.66
N THR A 143 9.73 -23.94 -1.65
CA THR A 143 10.75 -24.21 -0.62
C THR A 143 10.20 -24.20 0.79
N ASP A 144 9.00 -23.67 1.00
CA ASP A 144 8.37 -23.53 2.30
C ASP A 144 7.09 -24.37 2.39
N VAL A 145 7.21 -25.51 3.06
CA VAL A 145 6.12 -26.48 3.26
C VAL A 145 6.09 -26.84 4.75
N ILE A 146 4.91 -26.89 5.33
CA ILE A 146 4.72 -27.25 6.73
C ILE A 146 3.84 -28.49 6.77
N ARG A 147 4.21 -29.47 7.60
CA ARG A 147 3.42 -30.69 7.80
C ARG A 147 3.32 -30.95 9.30
N GLY A 148 2.15 -31.35 9.77
CA GLY A 148 1.94 -31.59 11.19
C GLY A 148 0.64 -32.31 11.52
N CYS A 149 0.37 -32.43 12.82
CA CYS A 149 -0.91 -32.89 13.37
C CYS A 149 -1.71 -31.67 13.83
N VAL A 150 -3.02 -31.66 13.60
CA VAL A 150 -3.88 -30.53 14.01
C VAL A 150 -3.92 -30.37 15.53
N SER A 151 -3.85 -31.46 16.28
CA SER A 151 -3.86 -31.39 17.74
C SER A 151 -2.57 -30.84 18.38
N ASP A 152 -1.44 -30.84 17.65
CA ASP A 152 -0.11 -30.51 18.21
C ASP A 152 0.17 -29.01 18.28
N ASP A 153 -0.37 -28.25 17.32
CA ASP A 153 -0.06 -26.84 17.13
C ASP A 153 -1.34 -26.01 17.03
N ASP A 154 -1.32 -24.80 17.61
CA ASP A 154 -2.31 -23.73 17.33
C ASP A 154 -2.05 -23.11 15.92
N TYR A 155 -1.72 -23.94 14.93
CA TYR A 155 -1.36 -23.49 13.60
C TYR A 155 -2.57 -22.88 12.89
N ASN A 156 -2.43 -21.63 12.47
CA ASN A 156 -3.42 -20.97 11.61
C ASN A 156 -3.26 -21.49 10.18
N ALA A 157 -4.11 -22.44 9.80
CA ALA A 157 -4.14 -23.01 8.46
C ALA A 157 -4.17 -21.93 7.37
N GLY A 158 -3.23 -22.03 6.43
CA GLY A 158 -3.20 -21.24 5.21
C GLY A 158 -4.37 -21.59 4.27
N VAL A 159 -4.56 -20.75 3.24
CA VAL A 159 -5.64 -20.91 2.25
C VAL A 159 -5.53 -22.22 1.46
N TYR A 160 -4.32 -22.75 1.30
CA TYR A 160 -4.03 -23.97 0.54
C TYR A 160 -3.61 -25.15 1.44
N THR A 161 -4.01 -25.12 2.72
CA THR A 161 -3.75 -26.23 3.65
C THR A 161 -4.70 -27.38 3.37
N ASP A 162 -4.13 -28.56 3.16
CA ASP A 162 -4.88 -29.80 2.98
C ASP A 162 -4.84 -30.64 4.26
N PHE A 163 -6.01 -31.14 4.66
CA PHE A 163 -6.18 -32.02 5.81
C PHE A 163 -6.53 -33.43 5.34
N CYS A 164 -5.97 -34.43 5.99
CA CYS A 164 -6.25 -35.82 5.67
C CYS A 164 -6.29 -36.68 6.94
N ARG A 165 -6.89 -37.86 6.81
CA ARG A 165 -7.01 -38.84 7.89
C ARG A 165 -6.25 -40.12 7.54
N GLY A 166 -5.52 -40.65 8.53
CA GLY A 166 -4.75 -41.89 8.44
C GLY A 166 -3.25 -41.65 8.52
N ASP A 167 -2.52 -42.69 8.96
CA ASP A 167 -1.08 -42.59 9.22
C ASP A 167 -0.29 -42.16 7.97
N GLY A 168 0.44 -41.05 8.08
CA GLY A 168 1.30 -40.51 7.02
C GLY A 168 0.55 -40.07 5.77
N CYS A 169 -0.75 -39.79 5.86
CA CYS A 169 -1.56 -39.38 4.71
C CYS A 169 -1.13 -38.03 4.12
N ASN A 170 -0.49 -37.18 4.92
CA ASN A 170 0.03 -35.88 4.50
C ASN A 170 1.39 -36.06 3.80
N ASN A 171 1.47 -36.96 2.81
CA ASN A 171 2.67 -37.23 2.00
C ASN A 171 2.56 -36.72 0.56
N ILE A 172 1.51 -35.96 0.26
CA ILE A 172 1.28 -35.38 -1.06
C ILE A 172 2.47 -34.52 -1.49
N ALA A 173 2.80 -34.58 -2.78
CA ALA A 173 3.88 -33.80 -3.37
C ALA A 173 3.55 -32.30 -3.27
N ALA A 174 4.50 -31.50 -2.78
CA ALA A 174 4.30 -30.07 -2.61
C ALA A 174 4.09 -29.33 -3.95
N ALA A 175 4.63 -29.86 -5.04
CA ALA A 175 4.41 -29.36 -6.38
C ALA A 175 4.33 -30.49 -7.41
N SER A 176 3.59 -30.25 -8.49
CA SER A 176 3.50 -31.16 -9.65
C SER A 176 3.90 -30.42 -10.93
N PRO A 177 4.65 -31.07 -11.86
CA PRO A 177 5.00 -30.45 -13.13
C PRO A 177 3.76 -30.31 -14.02
N PHE A 178 3.62 -29.14 -14.64
CA PHE A 178 2.58 -28.84 -15.62
C PHE A 178 3.22 -28.24 -16.86
N SER A 179 2.88 -28.76 -18.04
CA SER A 179 3.45 -28.33 -19.32
C SER A 179 2.38 -27.85 -20.28
N CYS A 180 2.78 -26.96 -21.19
CA CYS A 180 1.95 -26.51 -22.31
C CYS A 180 2.81 -26.39 -23.56
N ILE A 181 2.18 -26.54 -24.74
CA ILE A 181 2.80 -26.19 -26.01
C ILE A 181 3.15 -24.70 -25.99
N SER A 182 4.36 -24.37 -26.42
CA SER A 182 4.91 -23.01 -26.41
C SER A 182 5.45 -22.65 -27.78
N CYS A 183 4.81 -21.72 -28.47
CA CYS A 183 5.26 -21.27 -29.79
C CYS A 183 4.71 -19.89 -30.15
N ASP A 184 5.34 -19.25 -31.13
CA ASP A 184 4.89 -18.01 -31.76
C ASP A 184 4.86 -18.21 -33.27
N SER A 185 3.70 -17.94 -33.87
CA SER A 185 3.44 -18.13 -35.28
C SER A 185 4.22 -17.22 -36.23
N ASP A 186 4.86 -16.17 -35.71
CA ASP A 186 5.81 -15.34 -36.46
C ASP A 186 7.16 -16.05 -36.65
N ASN A 187 7.49 -16.97 -35.76
CA ASN A 187 8.76 -17.69 -35.74
C ASN A 187 8.62 -19.14 -36.23
N ASP A 188 7.46 -19.77 -36.00
CA ASP A 188 7.17 -21.14 -36.40
C ASP A 188 5.74 -21.26 -36.97
N GLU A 189 5.64 -21.50 -38.27
CA GLU A 189 4.35 -21.68 -38.96
C GLU A 189 3.57 -22.90 -38.44
N ASN A 190 4.23 -23.90 -37.85
CA ASN A 190 3.58 -25.06 -37.22
C ASN A 190 2.86 -24.70 -35.91
N CYS A 191 3.08 -23.49 -35.39
CA CYS A 191 2.27 -22.96 -34.28
C CYS A 191 0.80 -22.75 -34.68
N LYS A 192 0.56 -22.58 -36.00
CA LYS A 192 -0.76 -22.36 -36.63
C LYS A 192 -1.40 -23.68 -37.03
N HIS A 193 -0.63 -24.54 -37.71
CA HIS A 193 -1.13 -25.75 -38.37
C HIS A 193 -0.57 -27.03 -37.75
N GLY A 194 -1.39 -28.07 -37.75
CA GLY A 194 -0.99 -29.41 -37.30
C GLY A 194 -1.02 -30.45 -38.40
N ASP A 195 -0.78 -31.71 -38.03
CA ASP A 195 -0.86 -32.83 -38.96
C ASP A 195 -2.33 -33.09 -39.34
N THR A 196 -2.75 -32.57 -40.49
CA THR A 196 -4.09 -32.75 -41.06
C THR A 196 -4.30 -34.15 -41.67
N SER A 197 -3.26 -34.98 -41.73
CA SER A 197 -3.32 -36.36 -42.21
C SER A 197 -3.85 -37.33 -41.14
N ALA A 198 -3.86 -36.90 -39.88
CA ALA A 198 -4.35 -37.68 -38.74
C ALA A 198 -5.86 -37.53 -38.54
N TRP A 199 -6.51 -38.55 -37.96
CA TRP A 199 -7.95 -38.52 -37.62
C TRP A 199 -8.30 -37.43 -36.58
N VAL A 200 -7.29 -36.93 -35.86
CA VAL A 200 -7.36 -35.79 -34.92
C VAL A 200 -6.20 -34.86 -35.26
N CYS A 201 -6.49 -33.58 -35.55
CA CYS A 201 -5.46 -32.60 -35.87
C CYS A 201 -4.77 -32.11 -34.59
N ARG A 202 -3.43 -32.24 -34.52
CA ARG A 202 -2.59 -31.70 -33.45
C ARG A 202 -1.44 -30.89 -34.02
N VAL A 203 -1.10 -29.77 -33.39
CA VAL A 203 0.06 -28.95 -33.76
C VAL A 203 1.35 -29.76 -33.67
N ASN A 204 2.21 -29.63 -34.68
CA ASN A 204 3.47 -30.38 -34.76
C ASN A 204 4.63 -29.54 -34.23
N VAL A 205 4.54 -29.15 -32.95
CA VAL A 205 5.52 -28.31 -32.26
C VAL A 205 6.11 -29.07 -31.08
N THR A 206 7.43 -29.05 -30.91
CA THR A 206 8.13 -29.75 -29.81
C THR A 206 8.44 -28.86 -28.61
N ASP A 207 8.38 -27.54 -28.78
CA ASP A 207 8.68 -26.59 -27.72
C ASP A 207 7.54 -26.54 -26.70
N VAL A 208 7.90 -26.74 -25.44
CA VAL A 208 6.99 -26.71 -24.31
C VAL A 208 7.52 -25.78 -23.23
N CYS A 209 6.62 -25.07 -22.56
CA CYS A 209 6.93 -24.42 -21.29
C CYS A 209 6.54 -25.37 -20.15
N THR A 210 7.26 -25.33 -19.04
CA THR A 210 6.98 -26.15 -17.86
C THR A 210 6.99 -25.29 -16.61
N VAL A 211 5.97 -25.46 -15.76
CA VAL A 211 5.82 -24.78 -14.48
C VAL A 211 5.53 -25.81 -13.38
N ASN A 212 6.02 -25.55 -12.17
CA ASN A 212 5.68 -26.35 -11.00
C ASN A 212 4.44 -25.76 -10.34
N VAL A 213 3.33 -26.52 -10.39
CA VAL A 213 2.08 -26.12 -9.75
C VAL A 213 2.15 -26.56 -8.30
N LEU A 214 2.19 -25.59 -7.38
CA LEU A 214 2.09 -25.87 -5.96
C LEU A 214 0.76 -26.56 -5.66
N HIS A 215 0.78 -27.50 -4.72
CA HIS A 215 -0.41 -28.23 -4.29
C HIS A 215 -1.52 -27.26 -3.86
N GLY A 216 -2.77 -27.61 -4.18
CA GLY A 216 -3.93 -26.73 -3.98
C GLY A 216 -4.04 -25.54 -4.95
N ARG A 217 -3.05 -25.31 -5.82
CA ARG A 217 -3.09 -24.27 -6.86
C ARG A 217 -3.41 -24.87 -8.23
N SER A 218 -3.81 -24.01 -9.17
CA SER A 218 -4.10 -24.39 -10.55
C SER A 218 -3.28 -23.55 -11.52
N GLU A 219 -2.72 -24.21 -12.52
CA GLU A 219 -2.15 -23.56 -13.71
C GLU A 219 -3.00 -23.91 -14.95
N SER A 220 -2.71 -23.23 -16.05
CA SER A 220 -3.44 -23.40 -17.31
C SER A 220 -2.54 -23.16 -18.52
N CYS A 221 -2.94 -23.72 -19.66
CA CYS A 221 -2.34 -23.41 -20.95
C CYS A 221 -3.20 -22.36 -21.65
N PHE A 222 -2.57 -21.47 -22.41
CA PHE A 222 -3.26 -20.51 -23.26
C PHE A 222 -2.93 -20.73 -24.74
N THR A 223 -3.88 -20.34 -25.58
CA THR A 223 -3.74 -20.10 -27.02
C THR A 223 -4.30 -18.73 -27.32
N TYR A 224 -3.44 -17.78 -27.66
CA TYR A 224 -3.82 -16.49 -28.24
C TYR A 224 -3.99 -16.64 -29.75
N HIS A 225 -5.09 -16.15 -30.30
CA HIS A 225 -5.34 -16.09 -31.73
C HIS A 225 -6.19 -14.88 -32.06
N ASN A 226 -5.72 -14.00 -32.96
CA ASN A 226 -6.44 -12.79 -33.40
C ASN A 226 -6.77 -12.79 -34.90
N GLY A 227 -6.63 -13.94 -35.57
CA GLY A 227 -6.82 -14.09 -37.01
C GLY A 227 -5.61 -13.73 -37.87
N GLU A 228 -4.53 -13.16 -37.29
CA GLU A 228 -3.25 -12.90 -37.97
C GLU A 228 -2.09 -13.66 -37.33
N LYS A 229 -2.13 -13.79 -36.00
CA LYS A 229 -1.07 -14.34 -35.16
C LYS A 229 -1.62 -15.36 -34.17
N VAL A 230 -0.86 -16.43 -33.97
CA VAL A 230 -1.11 -17.48 -32.96
C VAL A 230 0.06 -17.53 -31.99
N VAL A 231 -0.23 -17.51 -30.69
CA VAL A 231 0.79 -17.70 -29.64
C VAL A 231 0.26 -18.70 -28.61
N ARG A 232 1.09 -19.67 -28.21
CA ARG A 232 0.74 -20.69 -27.23
C ARG A 232 1.71 -20.65 -26.06
N GLY A 233 1.25 -20.97 -24.85
CA GLY A 233 2.14 -21.05 -23.68
C GLY A 233 1.45 -21.34 -22.35
N CYS A 234 2.21 -21.20 -21.27
CA CYS A 234 1.80 -21.45 -19.89
C CYS A 234 1.26 -20.16 -19.26
N SER A 235 0.25 -20.27 -18.39
CA SER A 235 -0.44 -19.13 -17.79
C SER A 235 0.32 -18.44 -16.66
N ARG A 236 1.35 -17.67 -17.02
CA ARG A 236 1.55 -16.34 -16.41
C ARG A 236 1.19 -15.31 -17.46
N LEU A 237 -0.11 -15.09 -17.68
CA LEU A 237 -0.59 -14.14 -18.68
C LEU A 237 0.01 -12.77 -18.38
N SER A 238 0.72 -12.19 -19.36
CA SER A 238 1.15 -10.80 -19.26
C SER A 238 -0.09 -9.90 -19.14
N PRO A 239 -0.02 -8.77 -18.41
CA PRO A 239 -1.13 -7.82 -18.34
C PRO A 239 -1.67 -7.40 -19.71
N ASP A 240 -0.79 -7.32 -20.72
CA ASP A 240 -1.14 -6.98 -22.10
C ASP A 240 -2.06 -8.01 -22.77
N LEU A 241 -1.92 -9.29 -22.42
CA LEU A 241 -2.78 -10.38 -22.93
C LEU A 241 -4.13 -10.41 -22.19
N VAL A 242 -4.18 -10.02 -20.92
CA VAL A 242 -5.45 -9.92 -20.15
C VAL A 242 -6.41 -8.89 -20.77
N MET A 243 -5.87 -7.80 -21.33
CA MET A 243 -6.63 -6.77 -22.04
C MET A 243 -7.24 -7.25 -23.38
N GLN A 244 -6.82 -8.43 -23.88
CA GLN A 244 -7.29 -9.04 -25.12
C GLN A 244 -7.99 -10.39 -24.88
N SER A 245 -8.66 -10.56 -23.74
CA SER A 245 -9.28 -11.82 -23.32
C SER A 245 -10.18 -12.49 -24.36
N GLN A 246 -10.82 -11.73 -25.26
CA GLN A 246 -11.64 -12.26 -26.36
C GLN A 246 -10.85 -13.08 -27.40
N TYR A 247 -9.53 -12.96 -27.43
CA TYR A 247 -8.63 -13.65 -28.35
C TYR A 247 -7.87 -14.80 -27.69
N ILE A 248 -8.18 -15.14 -26.44
CA ILE A 248 -7.43 -16.13 -25.66
C ILE A 248 -8.32 -17.31 -25.28
N SER A 249 -7.89 -18.50 -25.69
CA SER A 249 -8.44 -19.78 -25.26
C SER A 249 -7.60 -20.33 -24.11
N VAL A 250 -8.24 -20.80 -23.03
CA VAL A 250 -7.53 -21.36 -21.86
C VAL A 250 -8.02 -22.78 -21.58
N CYS A 251 -7.09 -23.68 -21.28
CA CYS A 251 -7.40 -25.07 -20.91
C CYS A 251 -6.52 -25.51 -19.72
N ARG A 252 -6.91 -26.59 -19.01
CA ARG A 252 -6.42 -26.88 -17.65
C ARG A 252 -5.65 -28.18 -17.47
N THR A 253 -5.43 -28.96 -18.53
CA THR A 253 -4.63 -30.19 -18.48
C THR A 253 -3.29 -29.97 -19.17
N SER A 254 -2.26 -30.74 -18.83
CA SER A 254 -0.97 -30.61 -19.50
C SER A 254 -1.13 -30.79 -21.01
N ASP A 255 -0.45 -29.93 -21.77
CA ASP A 255 -0.39 -29.91 -23.23
C ASP A 255 -1.78 -29.81 -23.92
N CYS A 256 -2.80 -29.34 -23.21
CA CYS A 256 -4.16 -29.23 -23.74
C CYS A 256 -4.33 -28.19 -24.85
N ASN A 257 -3.35 -27.31 -25.02
CA ASN A 257 -3.32 -26.30 -26.05
C ASN A 257 -2.65 -26.83 -27.32
N ASP A 258 -2.80 -28.12 -27.64
CA ASP A 258 -2.23 -28.75 -28.83
C ASP A 258 -3.22 -28.89 -30.01
N ASP A 259 -4.48 -28.50 -29.81
CA ASP A 259 -5.50 -28.50 -30.86
C ASP A 259 -5.15 -27.52 -31.99
N CYS A 260 -5.37 -27.97 -33.24
CA CYS A 260 -5.25 -27.13 -34.42
C CYS A 260 -6.33 -26.05 -34.50
N ILE A 261 -6.00 -24.94 -35.16
CA ILE A 261 -6.99 -23.98 -35.61
C ILE A 261 -7.54 -24.47 -36.95
N ILE A 262 -8.81 -24.89 -36.98
CA ILE A 262 -9.47 -25.36 -38.21
C ILE A 262 -9.75 -24.15 -39.10
N THR A 263 -9.35 -24.20 -40.36
CA THR A 263 -9.58 -23.11 -41.32
C THR A 263 -11.08 -22.96 -41.60
N PRO A 264 -11.71 -21.82 -41.29
CA PRO A 264 -13.13 -21.59 -41.56
C PRO A 264 -13.37 -21.45 -43.07
N THR A 265 -14.55 -21.87 -43.53
CA THR A 265 -15.08 -21.39 -44.81
C THR A 265 -15.52 -19.94 -44.63
N CYS A 266 -15.25 -19.05 -45.59
CA CYS A 266 -15.52 -17.61 -45.45
C CYS A 266 -16.42 -17.08 -46.55
N TYR A 267 -17.19 -16.03 -46.27
CA TYR A 267 -17.83 -15.26 -47.33
C TYR A 267 -16.77 -14.49 -48.10
N VAL A 268 -16.81 -14.58 -49.43
CA VAL A 268 -15.87 -13.89 -50.34
C VAL A 268 -16.68 -13.04 -51.31
N CYS A 269 -16.61 -11.70 -51.18
CA CYS A 269 -17.36 -10.77 -52.04
C CYS A 269 -16.79 -9.34 -51.98
N ASP A 270 -17.20 -8.51 -52.94
CA ASP A 270 -16.93 -7.07 -53.03
C ASP A 270 -18.24 -6.34 -53.36
N SER A 271 -18.66 -5.40 -52.52
CA SER A 271 -19.91 -4.65 -52.70
C SER A 271 -19.97 -3.81 -53.97
N ASN A 272 -18.81 -3.41 -54.52
CA ASN A 272 -18.74 -2.67 -55.77
C ASN A 272 -19.12 -3.55 -56.98
N GLN A 273 -19.02 -4.87 -56.83
CA GLN A 273 -19.32 -5.86 -57.88
C GLN A 273 -20.62 -6.63 -57.59
N ASP A 274 -20.91 -6.89 -56.32
CA ASP A 274 -22.09 -7.61 -55.86
C ASP A 274 -22.74 -6.87 -54.67
N GLN A 275 -23.89 -6.24 -54.91
CA GLN A 275 -24.64 -5.52 -53.88
C GLN A 275 -25.10 -6.43 -52.73
N ASN A 276 -25.16 -7.76 -52.92
CA ASN A 276 -25.46 -8.68 -51.83
C ASN A 276 -24.34 -8.75 -50.78
N CYS A 277 -23.14 -8.26 -51.09
CA CYS A 277 -22.04 -8.15 -50.13
C CYS A 277 -22.33 -7.16 -48.99
N LEU A 278 -23.27 -6.23 -49.20
CA LEU A 278 -23.77 -5.26 -48.21
C LEU A 278 -24.91 -5.80 -47.34
N MET A 279 -25.49 -6.95 -47.68
CA MET A 279 -26.69 -7.47 -47.02
C MET A 279 -26.31 -8.50 -45.95
N ASP A 280 -26.84 -8.33 -44.74
CA ASP A 280 -26.65 -9.22 -43.57
C ASP A 280 -27.40 -10.57 -43.68
N GLN A 281 -28.02 -10.87 -44.83
CA GLN A 281 -29.01 -11.96 -44.95
C GLN A 281 -28.77 -12.88 -46.15
N GLY A 282 -28.25 -14.08 -45.86
CA GLY A 282 -28.57 -15.37 -46.51
C GLY A 282 -28.29 -15.59 -48.01
N SER A 283 -27.84 -14.58 -48.76
CA SER A 283 -27.64 -14.70 -50.22
C SER A 283 -26.23 -15.12 -50.62
N LEU A 284 -25.26 -15.06 -49.72
CA LEU A 284 -23.91 -15.54 -49.94
C LEU A 284 -23.78 -16.96 -49.39
N THR A 285 -22.88 -17.75 -49.97
CA THR A 285 -22.49 -19.07 -49.46
C THR A 285 -21.02 -19.04 -49.07
N PRO A 286 -20.63 -19.50 -47.87
CA PRO A 286 -19.22 -19.58 -47.48
C PRO A 286 -18.44 -20.46 -48.46
N GLN A 287 -17.22 -20.05 -48.78
CA GLN A 287 -16.31 -20.74 -49.71
C GLN A 287 -15.11 -21.30 -48.94
N ASP A 288 -14.55 -22.40 -49.44
CA ASP A 288 -13.31 -22.98 -48.91
C ASP A 288 -12.15 -22.00 -49.05
N CYS A 289 -11.45 -21.77 -47.94
CA CYS A 289 -10.29 -20.91 -47.91
C CYS A 289 -8.98 -21.67 -48.20
N PRO A 290 -7.96 -20.99 -48.75
CA PRO A 290 -6.62 -21.58 -48.90
C PRO A 290 -6.05 -22.09 -47.56
N GLN A 291 -5.16 -23.08 -47.60
CA GLN A 291 -4.62 -23.72 -46.39
C GLN A 291 -3.92 -22.75 -45.41
N GLU A 292 -3.35 -21.65 -45.91
CA GLU A 292 -2.66 -20.61 -45.12
C GLU A 292 -3.62 -19.59 -44.44
N THR A 293 -4.92 -19.83 -44.50
CA THR A 293 -5.93 -18.91 -43.96
C THR A 293 -6.01 -19.06 -42.44
N LEU A 294 -5.94 -17.93 -41.73
CA LEU A 294 -6.04 -17.89 -40.27
C LEU A 294 -7.39 -17.32 -39.80
N SER A 295 -8.05 -16.54 -40.64
CA SER A 295 -9.35 -15.95 -40.32
C SER A 295 -10.16 -15.66 -41.57
N CYS A 296 -11.45 -15.45 -41.40
CA CYS A 296 -12.25 -14.69 -42.33
C CYS A 296 -12.11 -13.20 -42.01
N TYR A 297 -12.27 -12.33 -43.00
CA TYR A 297 -12.31 -10.89 -42.78
C TYR A 297 -13.55 -10.23 -43.39
N THR A 298 -13.95 -9.11 -42.78
CA THR A 298 -14.81 -8.09 -43.38
C THR A 298 -14.06 -6.76 -43.30
N CYS A 299 -13.91 -6.09 -44.41
CA CYS A 299 -13.27 -4.79 -44.51
C CYS A 299 -14.26 -3.75 -45.02
N LYS A 300 -14.20 -2.57 -44.43
CA LYS A 300 -14.94 -1.39 -44.85
C LYS A 300 -13.94 -0.34 -45.32
N HIS A 301 -14.13 0.10 -46.56
CA HIS A 301 -13.28 1.09 -47.22
C HIS A 301 -13.81 2.51 -47.00
N GLU A 302 -12.99 3.54 -47.29
CA GLU A 302 -13.37 4.95 -47.11
C GLU A 302 -14.61 5.36 -47.93
N ASP A 303 -14.83 4.71 -49.08
CA ASP A 303 -16.00 4.92 -49.93
C ASP A 303 -17.26 4.18 -49.46
N GLN A 304 -17.23 3.62 -48.24
CA GLN A 304 -18.29 2.82 -47.62
C GLN A 304 -18.52 1.46 -48.31
N SER A 305 -17.68 1.07 -49.28
CA SER A 305 -17.72 -0.28 -49.85
C SER A 305 -17.23 -1.32 -48.84
N ILE A 306 -17.76 -2.53 -48.95
CA ILE A 306 -17.44 -3.67 -48.09
C ILE A 306 -16.80 -4.77 -48.94
N THR A 307 -15.68 -5.31 -48.47
CA THR A 307 -15.08 -6.53 -49.00
C THR A 307 -15.01 -7.60 -47.93
N ARG A 308 -15.33 -8.84 -48.29
CA ARG A 308 -15.25 -10.02 -47.42
C ARG A 308 -14.33 -11.04 -48.05
N GLY A 309 -13.56 -11.76 -47.25
CA GLY A 309 -12.69 -12.82 -47.78
C GLY A 309 -11.98 -13.66 -46.72
N CYS A 310 -11.09 -14.53 -47.19
CA CYS A 310 -10.17 -15.31 -46.37
C CYS A 310 -8.91 -14.47 -46.09
N GLY A 311 -8.49 -14.36 -44.84
CA GLY A 311 -7.35 -13.59 -44.38
C GLY A 311 -6.35 -14.38 -43.54
N GLY A 312 -5.13 -13.86 -43.47
CA GLY A 312 -3.99 -14.37 -42.71
C GLY A 312 -2.93 -13.29 -42.48
N ASN A 313 -1.73 -13.68 -42.07
CA ASN A 313 -0.65 -12.74 -41.76
C ASN A 313 -0.32 -11.83 -42.96
N GLY A 314 -0.31 -10.52 -42.76
CA GLY A 314 -0.01 -9.52 -43.80
C GLY A 314 -1.14 -9.26 -44.81
N THR A 315 -2.36 -9.77 -44.58
CA THR A 315 -3.51 -9.56 -45.49
C THR A 315 -3.99 -8.10 -45.51
N PHE A 316 -3.69 -7.34 -44.46
CA PHE A 316 -4.15 -5.96 -44.30
C PHE A 316 -2.98 -4.99 -44.50
N SER A 317 -3.03 -4.20 -45.57
CA SER A 317 -2.09 -3.11 -45.82
C SER A 317 -2.86 -1.92 -46.40
N GLY A 318 -3.01 -0.85 -45.61
CA GLY A 318 -3.65 0.40 -46.05
C GLY A 318 -4.55 1.04 -45.00
N ASN A 319 -5.24 2.12 -45.40
CA ASN A 319 -6.16 2.93 -44.59
C ASN A 319 -7.58 2.31 -44.56
N THR A 320 -7.68 1.00 -44.34
CA THR A 320 -8.94 0.23 -44.42
C THR A 320 -9.32 -0.30 -43.05
N THR A 321 -10.59 -0.15 -42.65
CA THR A 321 -11.09 -0.68 -41.38
C THR A 321 -11.52 -2.12 -41.57
N CYS A 322 -10.77 -3.07 -41.04
CA CYS A 322 -11.04 -4.49 -41.19
C CYS A 322 -11.24 -5.18 -39.85
N LEU A 323 -12.08 -6.21 -39.86
CA LEU A 323 -12.27 -7.12 -38.74
C LEU A 323 -12.08 -8.56 -39.20
N SER A 324 -11.27 -9.30 -38.46
CA SER A 324 -11.08 -10.74 -38.61
C SER A 324 -11.96 -11.53 -37.63
N CYS A 325 -12.36 -12.73 -38.03
CA CYS A 325 -13.04 -13.72 -37.18
C CYS A 325 -12.62 -15.14 -37.59
N TRP A 326 -12.76 -16.13 -36.71
CA TRP A 326 -12.28 -17.50 -36.93
C TRP A 326 -13.05 -18.55 -36.13
N ASP A 327 -14.10 -18.13 -35.47
CA ASP A 327 -14.89 -18.90 -34.51
C ASP A 327 -15.86 -19.88 -35.19
N GLU A 328 -16.28 -19.59 -36.43
CA GLU A 328 -17.19 -20.46 -37.18
C GLU A 328 -17.11 -20.27 -38.71
N ASN A 329 -17.72 -21.21 -39.43
CA ASN A 329 -17.90 -21.11 -40.88
C ASN A 329 -18.77 -19.90 -41.22
N GLY A 330 -18.26 -19.01 -42.06
CA GLY A 330 -18.95 -17.79 -42.47
C GLY A 330 -19.05 -16.74 -41.36
N CYS A 331 -18.20 -16.78 -40.34
CA CYS A 331 -18.22 -15.81 -39.23
C CYS A 331 -18.16 -14.34 -39.70
N ASN A 332 -17.61 -14.11 -40.90
CA ASN A 332 -17.54 -12.80 -41.53
C ASN A 332 -18.85 -12.47 -42.26
N SER A 333 -20.02 -12.85 -41.73
CA SER A 333 -21.35 -12.44 -42.23
C SER A 333 -21.77 -11.06 -41.73
N ASN A 334 -21.37 -10.72 -40.51
CA ASN A 334 -21.88 -9.53 -39.84
C ASN A 334 -21.37 -8.27 -40.52
N LEU A 335 -22.21 -7.23 -40.58
CA LEU A 335 -21.77 -5.90 -40.97
C LEU A 335 -20.89 -5.31 -39.87
N ILE A 336 -19.85 -4.57 -40.29
CA ILE A 336 -18.99 -3.86 -39.35
C ILE A 336 -19.37 -2.38 -39.29
N GLN A 337 -19.43 -1.82 -38.10
CA GLN A 337 -19.63 -0.39 -37.84
C GLN A 337 -18.57 0.13 -36.87
N THR A 338 -18.28 1.42 -36.93
CA THR A 338 -17.40 2.06 -35.93
C THR A 338 -18.23 2.56 -34.75
N CYS A 339 -17.69 2.48 -33.54
CA CYS A 339 -18.35 2.94 -32.32
C CYS A 339 -17.34 3.66 -31.44
N TYR A 340 -17.78 4.71 -30.74
CA TYR A 340 -16.94 5.28 -29.68
C TYR A 340 -16.72 4.24 -28.58
N HIS A 341 -15.49 4.16 -28.07
CA HIS A 341 -15.08 3.22 -27.04
C HIS A 341 -14.34 3.96 -25.93
N CYS A 342 -14.95 4.10 -24.76
CA CYS A 342 -14.38 4.86 -23.65
C CYS A 342 -15.08 4.59 -22.33
N ASN A 343 -14.48 5.05 -21.23
CA ASN A 343 -15.07 5.02 -19.88
C ASN A 343 -14.78 6.32 -19.14
N SER A 344 -15.82 7.01 -18.63
CA SER A 344 -15.66 8.27 -17.90
C SER A 344 -14.97 8.16 -16.54
N GLY A 345 -14.83 6.95 -15.99
CA GLY A 345 -14.02 6.72 -14.79
C GLY A 345 -12.52 6.82 -15.05
N THR A 346 -12.08 6.71 -16.30
CA THR A 346 -10.65 6.83 -16.70
C THR A 346 -10.40 8.02 -17.61
N ASP A 347 -11.35 8.36 -18.49
CA ASP A 347 -11.30 9.53 -19.36
C ASP A 347 -12.63 10.28 -19.29
N ASN A 348 -12.64 11.40 -18.58
CA ASN A 348 -13.82 12.21 -18.35
C ASN A 348 -14.52 12.66 -19.65
N ASN A 349 -13.74 12.83 -20.73
CA ASN A 349 -14.25 13.22 -22.03
C ASN A 349 -15.30 12.24 -22.59
N CYS A 350 -15.29 10.99 -22.14
CA CYS A 350 -16.31 9.99 -22.47
C CYS A 350 -17.74 10.39 -22.04
N ALA A 351 -17.85 11.14 -20.94
CA ALA A 351 -19.09 11.71 -20.42
C ALA A 351 -19.30 13.17 -20.87
N THR A 352 -18.27 14.01 -20.77
CA THR A 352 -18.41 15.46 -21.04
C THR A 352 -18.54 15.83 -22.51
N TRP A 353 -18.04 14.96 -23.40
CA TRP A 353 -18.12 15.11 -24.85
C TRP A 353 -17.42 16.38 -25.41
N GLN A 354 -16.37 16.86 -24.73
CA GLN A 354 -15.70 18.12 -25.06
C GLN A 354 -14.65 18.01 -26.18
N ASN A 355 -14.00 16.87 -26.34
CA ASN A 355 -12.93 16.63 -27.32
C ASN A 355 -13.12 15.28 -28.03
N THR A 356 -14.13 15.18 -28.89
CA THR A 356 -14.50 13.92 -29.54
C THR A 356 -13.40 13.30 -30.40
N SER A 357 -12.44 14.10 -30.88
CA SER A 357 -11.32 13.62 -31.70
C SER A 357 -10.28 12.82 -30.91
N ALA A 358 -10.30 12.92 -29.57
CA ALA A 358 -9.40 12.20 -28.67
C ALA A 358 -10.02 10.90 -28.13
N LEU A 359 -11.30 10.61 -28.43
CA LEU A 359 -11.96 9.39 -27.99
C LEU A 359 -11.56 8.22 -28.89
N ASP A 360 -11.28 7.08 -28.27
CA ASP A 360 -10.99 5.85 -29.01
C ASP A 360 -12.23 5.38 -29.78
N ILE A 361 -11.98 4.75 -30.92
CA ILE A 361 -13.00 4.16 -31.80
C ILE A 361 -12.74 2.66 -31.87
N ALA A 362 -13.77 1.86 -31.61
CA ALA A 362 -13.78 0.42 -31.81
C ALA A 362 -14.54 0.06 -33.09
N VAL A 363 -14.15 -1.06 -33.71
CA VAL A 363 -14.85 -1.67 -34.84
C VAL A 363 -15.70 -2.80 -34.30
N CYS A 364 -17.01 -2.79 -34.58
CA CYS A 364 -17.99 -3.70 -33.99
C CYS A 364 -18.72 -4.51 -35.06
N THR A 365 -18.95 -5.80 -34.81
CA THR A 365 -19.81 -6.70 -35.61
C THR A 365 -21.30 -6.56 -35.33
N GLY A 366 -21.66 -5.66 -34.42
CA GLY A 366 -23.02 -5.45 -33.96
C GLY A 366 -23.20 -4.01 -33.51
N LYS A 367 -24.20 -3.78 -32.64
CA LYS A 367 -24.60 -2.44 -32.24
C LYS A 367 -23.53 -1.72 -31.45
N CYS A 368 -23.50 -0.39 -31.57
CA CYS A 368 -22.83 0.43 -30.58
C CYS A 368 -23.70 0.52 -29.33
N VAL A 369 -23.05 0.59 -28.17
CA VAL A 369 -23.71 0.76 -26.88
C VAL A 369 -23.15 2.00 -26.19
N VAL A 370 -24.03 2.75 -25.53
CA VAL A 370 -23.69 3.72 -24.48
C VAL A 370 -24.51 3.38 -23.24
N LYS A 371 -23.84 3.30 -22.09
CA LYS A 371 -24.46 2.90 -20.81
C LYS A 371 -23.89 3.72 -19.66
N VAL A 372 -24.71 4.04 -18.66
CA VAL A 372 -24.23 4.42 -17.33
C VAL A 372 -24.12 3.16 -16.47
N ASN A 373 -22.93 2.87 -15.95
CA ASN A 373 -22.70 1.69 -15.12
C ASN A 373 -23.14 1.91 -13.66
N ASP A 374 -23.02 0.87 -12.83
CA ASP A 374 -23.45 0.91 -11.41
C ASP A 374 -22.61 1.87 -10.54
N LEU A 375 -21.47 2.35 -11.05
CA LEU A 375 -20.62 3.36 -10.44
C LEU A 375 -20.88 4.77 -11.01
N SER A 376 -22.00 4.98 -11.71
CA SER A 376 -22.39 6.26 -12.31
C SER A 376 -21.48 6.79 -13.42
N PHE A 377 -20.63 5.94 -14.02
CA PHE A 377 -19.78 6.30 -15.15
C PHE A 377 -20.42 5.93 -16.49
N THR A 378 -20.25 6.78 -17.50
CA THR A 378 -20.58 6.48 -18.89
C THR A 378 -19.53 5.58 -19.51
N VAL A 379 -20.00 4.48 -20.09
CA VAL A 379 -19.21 3.50 -20.83
C VAL A 379 -19.77 3.40 -22.24
N ARG A 380 -18.87 3.40 -23.23
CA ARG A 380 -19.19 3.25 -24.65
C ARG A 380 -18.39 2.12 -25.26
N GLY A 381 -18.97 1.42 -26.22
CA GLY A 381 -18.26 0.37 -26.94
C GLY A 381 -19.19 -0.48 -27.80
N CYS A 382 -18.68 -1.64 -28.23
CA CYS A 382 -19.45 -2.63 -28.95
C CYS A 382 -20.42 -3.37 -28.02
N GLN A 383 -21.57 -3.78 -28.56
CA GLN A 383 -22.47 -4.69 -27.86
C GLN A 383 -21.78 -6.04 -27.63
N THR A 384 -21.55 -6.39 -26.38
CA THR A 384 -20.95 -7.67 -25.96
C THR A 384 -21.73 -8.26 -24.79
N GLY A 385 -21.39 -9.46 -24.33
CA GLY A 385 -22.05 -10.08 -23.17
C GLY A 385 -22.01 -9.20 -21.90
N SER A 386 -20.95 -8.41 -21.70
CA SER A 386 -20.77 -7.51 -20.56
C SER A 386 -21.33 -6.10 -20.80
N LEU A 387 -21.37 -5.64 -22.05
CA LEU A 387 -21.90 -4.33 -22.44
C LEU A 387 -23.16 -4.51 -23.32
N ARG A 388 -24.29 -4.75 -22.66
CA ARG A 388 -25.61 -4.95 -23.28
C ARG A 388 -26.70 -4.27 -22.48
N CYS A 389 -27.72 -3.76 -23.17
CA CYS A 389 -28.85 -3.13 -22.49
C CYS A 389 -29.88 -4.16 -22.03
N ALA A 390 -30.25 -4.07 -20.74
CA ALA A 390 -31.37 -4.84 -20.22
C ALA A 390 -32.70 -4.26 -20.75
N PRO A 391 -33.74 -5.09 -20.97
CA PRO A 391 -35.03 -4.59 -21.39
C PRO A 391 -35.58 -3.53 -20.42
N GLY A 392 -35.83 -2.31 -20.92
CA GLY A 392 -36.37 -1.19 -20.13
C GLY A 392 -35.33 -0.36 -19.36
N ASP A 393 -34.03 -0.62 -19.56
CA ASP A 393 -32.96 0.19 -18.96
C ASP A 393 -32.86 1.57 -19.64
N SER A 394 -33.34 2.63 -18.96
CA SER A 394 -33.27 4.00 -19.45
C SER A 394 -31.86 4.59 -19.45
N LEU A 395 -30.91 3.95 -18.77
CA LEU A 395 -29.50 4.34 -18.70
C LEU A 395 -28.63 3.50 -19.62
N CYS A 396 -29.23 2.84 -20.61
CA CYS A 396 -28.51 2.11 -21.64
C CYS A 396 -29.20 2.28 -23.00
N LYS A 397 -28.41 2.56 -24.04
CA LYS A 397 -28.89 2.70 -25.42
C LYS A 397 -28.01 1.91 -26.37
N GLU A 398 -28.63 1.05 -27.16
CA GLU A 398 -28.02 0.38 -28.30
C GLU A 398 -28.44 1.08 -29.59
N CYS A 399 -27.55 1.19 -30.57
CA CYS A 399 -27.84 1.79 -31.86
C CYS A 399 -27.04 1.16 -33.00
N ASP A 400 -27.60 1.28 -34.20
CA ASP A 400 -27.01 0.80 -35.45
C ASP A 400 -26.42 1.97 -36.24
N GLY A 401 -25.24 1.77 -36.83
CA GLY A 401 -24.53 2.78 -37.64
C GLY A 401 -23.26 3.35 -36.99
N ASP A 402 -22.41 3.94 -37.83
CA ASP A 402 -21.11 4.46 -37.42
C ASP A 402 -21.25 5.57 -36.36
N ASN A 403 -20.52 5.41 -35.27
CA ASN A 403 -20.39 6.36 -34.17
C ASN A 403 -21.75 6.81 -33.60
N CYS A 404 -22.78 5.98 -33.74
CA CYS A 404 -24.15 6.31 -33.35
C CYS A 404 -24.31 6.44 -31.82
N ASN A 405 -23.40 5.84 -31.06
CA ASN A 405 -23.34 5.96 -29.60
C ASN A 405 -22.61 7.23 -29.17
N GLY A 406 -22.66 8.30 -29.97
CA GLY A 406 -22.08 9.59 -29.64
C GLY A 406 -23.01 10.51 -28.86
N GLY A 407 -22.45 11.63 -28.38
CA GLY A 407 -23.16 12.70 -27.68
C GLY A 407 -23.27 12.48 -26.17
N VAL A 408 -23.68 13.53 -25.44
CA VAL A 408 -23.94 13.45 -24.00
C VAL A 408 -25.04 12.42 -23.72
N PHE A 409 -24.80 11.54 -22.76
CA PHE A 409 -25.73 10.50 -22.36
C PHE A 409 -25.81 10.34 -20.83
N PRO A 410 -27.02 10.20 -20.25
CA PRO A 410 -28.33 10.43 -20.88
C PRO A 410 -28.47 11.87 -21.41
N GLU A 411 -29.43 12.13 -22.29
CA GLU A 411 -29.60 13.46 -22.92
C GLU A 411 -29.90 14.56 -21.88
N GLU A 412 -30.57 14.21 -20.78
CA GLU A 412 -30.97 15.10 -19.67
C GLU A 412 -29.88 15.25 -18.59
N ARG A 413 -28.62 15.00 -18.94
CA ARG A 413 -27.53 15.07 -17.97
C ARG A 413 -27.23 16.51 -17.57
N GLN A 414 -27.05 16.74 -16.27
CA GLN A 414 -26.73 18.05 -15.72
C GLN A 414 -25.46 18.61 -16.37
N LEU A 415 -25.51 19.90 -16.75
CA LEU A 415 -24.39 20.61 -17.35
C LEU A 415 -23.87 21.67 -16.38
N CYS A 416 -22.59 21.59 -16.02
CA CYS A 416 -21.95 22.50 -15.06
C CYS A 416 -20.54 22.84 -15.52
N TYR A 417 -20.11 24.07 -15.24
CA TYR A 417 -18.69 24.40 -15.35
C TYR A 417 -17.92 23.67 -14.25
N GLN A 418 -16.78 23.11 -14.63
CA GLN A 418 -15.94 22.27 -13.77
C GLN A 418 -14.51 22.80 -13.91
N CYS A 419 -13.97 23.40 -12.86
CA CYS A 419 -12.61 23.95 -12.85
C CYS A 419 -12.08 24.22 -11.45
N ASP A 420 -10.76 24.36 -11.33
CA ASP A 420 -10.06 24.68 -10.08
C ASP A 420 -8.95 25.72 -10.32
N SER A 421 -9.08 26.89 -9.69
CA SER A 421 -8.15 28.01 -9.83
C SER A 421 -6.73 27.75 -9.29
N SER A 422 -6.48 26.59 -8.67
CA SER A 422 -5.12 26.14 -8.33
C SER A 422 -4.30 25.72 -9.55
N ASN A 423 -4.95 25.29 -10.64
CA ASN A 423 -4.31 24.73 -11.84
C ASN A 423 -4.70 25.42 -13.15
N GLU A 424 -5.84 26.11 -13.18
CA GLU A 424 -6.32 26.86 -14.35
C GLU A 424 -7.00 28.17 -13.93
N ASN A 425 -7.53 28.98 -14.86
CA ASN A 425 -8.25 30.19 -14.48
C ASN A 425 -9.76 29.91 -14.36
N CYS A 426 -10.23 29.62 -13.15
CA CYS A 426 -11.65 29.37 -12.86
C CYS A 426 -12.40 30.64 -12.39
N ASP A 427 -11.65 31.72 -12.12
CA ASP A 427 -12.15 32.99 -11.56
C ASP A 427 -12.94 33.83 -12.57
N SER A 428 -12.72 33.65 -13.87
CA SER A 428 -13.43 34.40 -14.92
C SER A 428 -14.86 33.91 -15.11
N ASP A 429 -15.72 34.80 -15.64
CA ASP A 429 -17.07 34.46 -16.11
C ASP A 429 -16.98 33.41 -17.24
N GLN A 430 -17.61 32.26 -17.01
CA GLN A 430 -17.59 31.11 -17.91
C GLN A 430 -18.74 31.13 -18.94
N SER A 431 -19.64 32.11 -18.88
CA SER A 431 -20.86 32.16 -19.71
C SER A 431 -20.60 32.19 -21.23
N ASN A 432 -19.35 32.40 -21.66
CA ASN A 432 -18.95 32.42 -23.07
C ASN A 432 -18.54 31.04 -23.62
N SER A 433 -18.42 30.01 -22.78
CA SER A 433 -18.13 28.64 -23.19
C SER A 433 -19.32 27.72 -22.90
N PRO A 434 -19.58 26.68 -23.72
CA PRO A 434 -20.61 25.70 -23.41
C PRO A 434 -20.21 24.89 -22.16
N PRO A 435 -21.12 24.71 -21.18
CA PRO A 435 -20.81 23.90 -20.00
C PRO A 435 -20.68 22.42 -20.36
N PRO A 436 -19.65 21.70 -19.86
CA PRO A 436 -19.60 20.25 -19.98
C PRO A 436 -20.71 19.57 -19.18
N ALA A 437 -21.06 18.35 -19.60
CA ALA A 437 -21.87 17.46 -18.76
C ALA A 437 -21.09 17.02 -17.52
N CYS A 438 -21.81 16.73 -16.42
CA CYS A 438 -21.20 16.22 -15.20
C CYS A 438 -20.52 14.87 -15.42
N SER A 439 -19.33 14.69 -14.88
CA SER A 439 -18.45 13.53 -15.11
C SER A 439 -19.09 12.20 -14.66
N GLN A 440 -19.77 12.23 -13.52
CA GLN A 440 -20.62 11.16 -13.02
C GLN A 440 -22.09 11.48 -13.30
N TYR A 441 -22.92 10.45 -13.44
CA TYR A 441 -24.35 10.63 -13.62
C TYR A 441 -25.10 10.42 -12.31
N MET A 442 -25.78 11.47 -11.85
CA MET A 442 -26.76 11.41 -10.78
C MET A 442 -28.03 12.13 -11.25
N SER A 443 -29.19 11.52 -11.06
CA SER A 443 -30.46 12.14 -11.50
C SER A 443 -30.82 13.42 -10.73
N SER A 444 -30.19 13.62 -9.56
CA SER A 444 -30.38 14.78 -8.69
C SER A 444 -29.15 15.70 -8.67
N ASP A 445 -28.29 15.60 -9.68
CA ASP A 445 -27.07 16.39 -9.72
C ASP A 445 -27.40 17.89 -9.88
N GLY A 446 -26.64 18.74 -9.21
CA GLY A 446 -26.66 20.18 -9.36
C GLY A 446 -25.25 20.70 -9.61
N CYS A 447 -25.13 21.98 -9.91
CA CYS A 447 -23.85 22.65 -10.00
C CYS A 447 -23.49 23.28 -8.66
N PHE A 448 -22.21 23.34 -8.35
CA PHE A 448 -21.70 24.10 -7.23
C PHE A 448 -20.54 25.01 -7.66
N GLN A 449 -20.31 26.03 -6.84
CA GLN A 449 -19.08 26.81 -6.86
C GLN A 449 -18.73 27.29 -5.45
N TYR A 450 -17.44 27.32 -5.12
CA TYR A 450 -16.97 27.92 -3.86
C TYR A 450 -15.59 28.54 -3.96
N LEU A 451 -15.23 29.39 -2.98
CA LEU A 451 -13.86 29.87 -2.78
C LEU A 451 -13.18 29.04 -1.68
N ASP A 452 -12.05 28.42 -1.98
CA ASP A 452 -11.25 27.70 -0.99
C ASP A 452 -10.61 28.68 0.04
N THR A 453 -9.93 28.13 1.05
CA THR A 453 -9.23 28.94 2.07
C THR A 453 -8.14 29.83 1.50
N LYS A 454 -7.63 29.56 0.30
CA LYS A 454 -6.60 30.36 -0.35
C LYS A 454 -7.18 31.38 -1.33
N GLY A 455 -8.51 31.42 -1.47
CA GLY A 455 -9.21 32.28 -2.43
C GLY A 455 -9.20 31.75 -3.85
N HIS A 456 -8.89 30.47 -4.08
CA HIS A 456 -9.07 29.81 -5.37
C HIS A 456 -10.53 29.45 -5.58
N MET A 457 -11.06 29.78 -6.75
CA MET A 457 -12.37 29.35 -7.18
C MET A 457 -12.37 27.87 -7.59
N VAL A 458 -13.35 27.14 -7.07
CA VAL A 458 -13.63 25.75 -7.46
C VAL A 458 -15.06 25.68 -7.96
N ARG A 459 -15.28 25.05 -9.11
CA ARG A 459 -16.59 24.80 -9.71
C ARG A 459 -16.73 23.31 -10.03
N GLY A 460 -17.91 22.76 -9.89
CA GLY A 460 -18.16 21.37 -10.25
C GLY A 460 -19.61 20.96 -10.15
N CYS A 461 -19.83 19.65 -10.23
CA CYS A 461 -21.11 19.00 -10.04
C CYS A 461 -21.24 18.44 -8.62
N THR A 462 -22.44 18.39 -8.05
CA THR A 462 -22.65 17.89 -6.69
C THR A 462 -22.30 16.41 -6.51
N SER A 463 -22.21 15.65 -7.61
CA SER A 463 -21.66 14.28 -7.65
C SER A 463 -20.14 14.21 -7.50
N ASP A 464 -19.43 15.34 -7.69
CA ASP A 464 -17.97 15.36 -7.67
C ASP A 464 -17.45 15.31 -6.22
N SER A 465 -16.28 14.70 -6.03
CA SER A 465 -15.63 14.65 -4.72
C SER A 465 -15.27 16.03 -4.17
N SER A 466 -15.00 17.00 -5.04
CA SER A 466 -14.72 18.40 -4.66
C SER A 466 -15.93 19.09 -4.03
N TYR A 467 -17.15 18.55 -4.15
CA TYR A 467 -18.34 19.09 -3.51
C TYR A 467 -18.25 19.06 -1.97
N TYR A 468 -17.45 18.17 -1.37
CA TYR A 468 -17.23 18.17 0.09
C TYR A 468 -16.66 19.50 0.59
N GLY A 469 -15.77 20.15 -0.17
CA GLY A 469 -15.26 21.48 0.17
C GLY A 469 -16.39 22.51 0.28
N CYS A 470 -17.34 22.47 -0.64
CA CYS A 470 -18.53 23.35 -0.60
C CYS A 470 -19.37 23.16 0.68
N LYS A 471 -19.48 21.92 1.19
CA LYS A 471 -20.24 21.63 2.42
C LYS A 471 -19.55 22.15 3.69
N ASP A 472 -18.21 22.19 3.70
CA ASP A 472 -17.42 22.54 4.88
C ASP A 472 -17.32 24.05 5.12
N PHE A 473 -17.39 24.88 4.07
CA PHE A 473 -17.19 26.35 4.16
C PHE A 473 -18.47 27.19 4.39
N GLY A 474 -19.66 26.57 4.43
CA GLY A 474 -20.94 27.25 4.72
C GLY A 474 -21.53 28.07 3.55
N GLN A 475 -22.73 28.63 3.74
CA GLN A 475 -23.52 29.28 2.67
C GLN A 475 -22.90 30.57 2.10
N ASP A 476 -21.98 31.22 2.81
CA ASP A 476 -21.44 32.54 2.41
C ASP A 476 -20.32 32.42 1.35
N THR A 477 -19.74 31.22 1.18
CA THR A 477 -18.65 30.96 0.23
C THR A 477 -18.95 29.83 -0.73
N CYS A 478 -20.05 29.09 -0.54
CA CYS A 478 -20.51 27.99 -1.38
C CYS A 478 -21.91 28.29 -1.94
N GLU A 479 -22.03 28.32 -3.27
CA GLU A 479 -23.31 28.38 -3.96
C GLU A 479 -23.60 27.04 -4.65
N VAL A 480 -24.82 26.53 -4.46
CA VAL A 480 -25.32 25.31 -5.11
C VAL A 480 -26.62 25.65 -5.82
N CYS A 481 -26.76 25.21 -7.06
CA CYS A 481 -27.89 25.49 -7.91
C CYS A 481 -28.19 24.30 -8.84
N ASN A 482 -29.44 24.20 -9.31
CA ASN A 482 -29.91 23.01 -10.05
C ASN A 482 -30.15 23.29 -11.54
N GLU A 483 -29.91 24.52 -12.02
CA GLU A 483 -30.08 24.84 -13.43
C GLU A 483 -28.79 24.56 -14.20
N ASN A 484 -28.89 24.22 -15.49
CA ASN A 484 -27.71 24.06 -16.34
C ASN A 484 -26.88 25.34 -16.37
N ALA A 485 -25.56 25.22 -16.25
CA ALA A 485 -24.61 26.32 -16.28
C ALA A 485 -24.85 27.40 -15.21
N CYS A 486 -25.60 27.12 -14.14
CA CYS A 486 -25.90 28.13 -13.12
C CYS A 486 -24.67 28.59 -12.33
N ASN A 487 -23.61 27.77 -12.31
CA ASN A 487 -22.30 28.11 -11.78
C ASN A 487 -21.40 28.77 -12.84
N SER A 488 -21.91 29.69 -13.67
CA SER A 488 -21.12 30.39 -14.70
C SER A 488 -20.44 31.67 -14.20
N LYS A 489 -21.06 32.34 -13.22
CA LYS A 489 -20.61 33.64 -12.72
C LYS A 489 -19.66 33.47 -11.56
N SER A 490 -18.62 34.30 -11.53
CA SER A 490 -17.67 34.36 -10.41
C SER A 490 -18.38 34.82 -9.13
N LEU A 491 -18.08 34.17 -8.00
CA LEU A 491 -18.40 34.66 -6.67
C LEU A 491 -17.63 35.97 -6.43
N ALA A 492 -18.27 36.95 -5.78
CA ALA A 492 -17.56 38.16 -5.37
C ALA A 492 -16.40 37.77 -4.42
N LYS A 493 -15.15 38.11 -4.78
CA LYS A 493 -14.01 37.87 -3.89
C LYS A 493 -14.25 38.61 -2.58
N VAL A 494 -14.34 37.87 -1.48
CA VAL A 494 -14.26 38.45 -0.15
C VAL A 494 -12.80 38.85 0.06
N GLU A 495 -12.49 40.16 -0.02
CA GLU A 495 -11.17 40.66 0.34
C GLU A 495 -10.99 40.51 1.85
N TYR A 496 -10.17 39.54 2.26
CA TYR A 496 -9.85 39.32 3.67
C TYR A 496 -8.79 40.31 4.13
N LEU A 497 -8.98 40.86 5.34
CA LEU A 497 -7.99 41.69 6.03
C LEU A 497 -6.65 40.93 6.10
N GLN A 498 -5.56 41.60 5.75
CA GLN A 498 -4.22 41.00 5.85
C GLN A 498 -3.59 41.34 7.21
N CYS A 499 -3.08 40.35 7.94
CA CYS A 499 -2.44 40.53 9.25
C CYS A 499 -1.03 39.93 9.28
N HIS A 500 -0.18 40.41 10.18
CA HIS A 500 1.08 39.76 10.51
C HIS A 500 0.86 38.69 11.58
N PHE A 501 1.56 37.55 11.45
CA PHE A 501 1.46 36.41 12.36
C PHE A 501 2.84 36.03 12.87
N CYS A 502 3.03 36.05 14.18
CA CYS A 502 4.28 35.62 14.81
C CYS A 502 4.15 35.45 16.32
N ASN A 503 5.09 34.71 16.91
CA ASN A 503 5.23 34.55 18.36
C ASN A 503 6.71 34.70 18.74
N SER A 504 7.04 35.61 19.65
CA SER A 504 8.44 35.92 20.00
C SER A 504 9.19 34.81 20.73
N ASN A 505 8.49 33.78 21.24
CA ASN A 505 9.13 32.58 21.78
C ASN A 505 9.68 31.66 20.67
N VAL A 506 9.10 31.76 19.47
CA VAL A 506 9.50 30.99 18.28
C VAL A 506 10.37 31.84 17.36
N ASP A 507 9.97 33.08 17.12
CA ASP A 507 10.67 34.04 16.26
C ASP A 507 10.98 35.35 17.00
N GLN A 508 12.25 35.55 17.35
CA GLN A 508 12.74 36.75 18.02
C GLN A 508 12.47 38.05 17.24
N SER A 509 12.19 37.97 15.94
CA SER A 509 11.84 39.11 15.10
C SER A 509 10.45 39.71 15.43
N CYS A 510 9.56 38.95 16.08
CA CYS A 510 8.15 39.30 16.20
C CYS A 510 7.87 40.67 16.85
N GLY A 511 8.72 41.11 17.77
CA GLY A 511 8.62 42.43 18.40
C GLY A 511 9.10 43.61 17.54
N TRP A 512 9.76 43.34 16.42
CA TRP A 512 10.28 44.33 15.48
C TRP A 512 9.28 44.58 14.35
N ALA A 513 9.59 45.53 13.46
CA ALA A 513 8.75 45.81 12.29
C ALA A 513 8.59 44.56 11.41
N GLN A 514 7.35 44.29 10.97
CA GLN A 514 6.98 43.12 10.18
C GLN A 514 6.69 43.51 8.73
N THR A 515 6.96 42.59 7.80
CA THR A 515 6.74 42.81 6.35
C THR A 515 5.87 41.74 5.68
N LYS A 516 5.80 40.54 6.24
CA LYS A 516 5.03 39.42 5.67
C LYS A 516 3.65 39.35 6.31
N THR A 517 2.60 39.45 5.50
CA THR A 517 1.21 39.30 5.92
C THR A 517 0.59 38.00 5.41
N GLU A 518 -0.45 37.54 6.10
CA GLU A 518 -1.30 36.42 5.70
C GLU A 518 -2.78 36.81 5.89
N SER A 519 -3.71 36.06 5.30
CA SER A 519 -5.15 36.40 5.33
C SER A 519 -5.79 36.08 6.68
N CYS A 520 -6.47 37.04 7.29
CA CYS A 520 -7.23 36.93 8.54
C CYS A 520 -8.67 36.46 8.24
N MET A 521 -8.90 35.15 8.39
CA MET A 521 -10.20 34.52 8.06
C MET A 521 -11.15 34.52 9.28
N PRO A 522 -12.43 34.88 9.12
CA PRO A 522 -13.42 34.74 10.19
C PRO A 522 -13.73 33.26 10.48
N LYS A 523 -13.84 32.87 11.75
CA LYS A 523 -14.13 31.47 12.17
C LYS A 523 -15.57 31.02 11.97
N THR A 524 -16.49 31.94 11.70
CA THR A 524 -17.90 31.64 11.41
C THR A 524 -18.41 32.64 10.39
N GLY A 525 -19.22 32.19 9.42
CA GLY A 525 -19.83 32.98 8.33
C GLY A 525 -20.69 34.17 8.76
N ASN A 526 -20.71 34.48 10.06
CA ASN A 526 -21.36 35.66 10.59
C ASN A 526 -20.47 36.31 11.65
N SER A 527 -19.38 36.99 11.25
CA SER A 527 -18.70 37.93 12.15
C SER A 527 -18.05 39.07 11.40
N THR A 528 -18.63 40.24 11.57
CA THR A 528 -18.28 41.54 10.96
C THR A 528 -16.99 42.16 11.52
N PHE A 529 -16.05 41.40 12.08
CA PHE A 529 -14.86 41.97 12.72
C PHE A 529 -13.62 41.11 12.53
N ALA A 530 -13.16 40.95 11.28
CA ALA A 530 -11.75 40.65 11.06
C ALA A 530 -10.93 41.85 11.60
N ALA A 531 -10.10 41.61 12.61
CA ALA A 531 -9.20 42.59 13.19
C ALA A 531 -7.85 41.91 13.43
N CYS A 532 -6.76 42.59 13.12
CA CYS A 532 -5.44 42.13 13.52
C CYS A 532 -5.21 42.52 14.97
N PHE A 533 -4.44 41.69 15.70
CA PHE A 533 -3.99 42.02 17.04
C PHE A 533 -2.47 41.98 17.15
N SER A 534 -1.94 42.75 18.11
CA SER A 534 -0.62 42.56 18.70
C SER A 534 -0.74 42.56 20.20
N TYR A 535 -0.14 41.57 20.85
CA TYR A 535 -0.28 41.32 22.28
C TYR A 535 1.07 41.13 22.95
N GLN A 536 1.33 41.87 24.02
CA GLN A 536 2.50 41.67 24.87
C GLN A 536 2.09 41.05 26.21
N LEU A 537 2.51 39.80 26.41
CA LEU A 537 2.28 39.05 27.64
C LEU A 537 3.14 39.61 28.82
N PRO A 538 2.76 39.33 30.08
CA PRO A 538 3.51 39.80 31.26
C PRO A 538 4.98 39.33 31.31
N ASN A 539 5.29 38.19 30.69
CA ASN A 539 6.65 37.66 30.54
C ASN A 539 7.45 38.32 29.39
N LYS A 540 6.90 39.37 28.77
CA LYS A 540 7.41 40.09 27.59
C LYS A 540 7.38 39.31 26.26
N THR A 541 6.72 38.14 26.20
CA THR A 541 6.45 37.48 24.93
C THR A 541 5.48 38.32 24.10
N ILE A 542 5.75 38.46 22.80
CA ILE A 542 4.94 39.21 21.85
C ILE A 542 4.28 38.23 20.89
N ILE A 543 2.97 38.38 20.68
CA ILE A 543 2.16 37.57 19.77
C ILE A 543 1.43 38.51 18.82
N ARG A 544 1.39 38.16 17.54
CA ARG A 544 0.61 38.86 16.52
C ARG A 544 -0.24 37.83 15.78
N GLY A 545 -1.47 38.21 15.46
CA GLY A 545 -2.36 37.35 14.71
C GLY A 545 -3.68 38.03 14.35
N CYS A 546 -4.67 37.22 14.07
CA CYS A 546 -6.03 37.60 13.75
C CYS A 546 -6.93 37.41 14.98
N MET A 547 -7.90 38.29 15.18
CA MET A 547 -8.85 38.20 16.31
C MET A 547 -9.75 36.95 16.23
N SER A 548 -9.80 36.30 15.07
CA SER A 548 -10.46 35.01 14.93
C SER A 548 -9.62 33.84 15.44
N ASP A 549 -8.32 34.00 15.73
CA ASP A 549 -7.44 32.91 16.17
C ASP A 549 -7.83 32.37 17.56
N GLU A 550 -7.44 31.14 17.90
CA GLU A 550 -7.78 30.54 19.21
C GLU A 550 -7.00 31.18 20.35
N ASP A 551 -5.81 31.66 20.05
CA ASP A 551 -4.87 32.32 20.95
C ASP A 551 -4.94 33.86 20.85
N ALA A 552 -6.02 34.40 20.30
CA ALA A 552 -6.27 35.83 20.25
C ALA A 552 -6.30 36.44 21.66
N CYS A 553 -5.77 37.65 21.80
CA CYS A 553 -5.78 38.37 23.07
C CYS A 553 -7.17 38.87 23.46
N ASP A 554 -7.42 38.99 24.77
CA ASP A 554 -8.63 39.63 25.28
C ASP A 554 -8.62 41.13 24.93
N PRO A 555 -9.60 41.65 24.17
CA PRO A 555 -9.68 43.08 23.81
C PRO A 555 -9.74 44.04 25.01
N THR A 556 -10.04 43.55 26.21
CA THR A 556 -10.05 44.35 27.44
C THR A 556 -8.69 44.44 28.11
N ASP A 557 -7.70 43.64 27.67
CA ASP A 557 -6.33 43.74 28.14
C ASP A 557 -5.67 45.00 27.54
N LEU A 558 -5.06 45.81 28.40
CA LEU A 558 -4.41 47.07 28.01
C LEU A 558 -3.16 46.84 27.14
N THR A 559 -2.62 45.62 27.09
CA THR A 559 -1.49 45.27 26.20
C THR A 559 -1.93 44.59 24.91
N CYS A 560 -3.23 44.44 24.68
CA CYS A 560 -3.84 43.92 23.45
C CYS A 560 -4.20 45.11 22.53
N GLU A 561 -3.41 45.32 21.49
CA GLU A 561 -3.66 46.37 20.50
C GLU A 561 -4.37 45.79 19.27
N LEU A 562 -5.50 46.40 18.90
CA LEU A 562 -6.34 45.96 17.78
C LEU A 562 -6.35 46.97 16.65
N CYS A 563 -6.41 46.47 15.42
CA CYS A 563 -6.48 47.32 14.24
C CYS A 563 -7.15 46.62 13.05
N SER A 564 -7.61 47.41 12.07
CA SER A 564 -8.50 46.94 11.00
C SER A 564 -8.05 47.36 9.59
N LYS A 565 -6.75 47.60 9.40
CA LYS A 565 -6.16 47.86 8.07
C LYS A 565 -5.15 46.77 7.74
N ASP A 566 -4.92 46.51 6.46
CA ASP A 566 -3.93 45.52 6.05
C ASP A 566 -2.55 45.80 6.66
N GLY A 567 -1.96 44.78 7.28
CA GLY A 567 -0.65 44.83 7.93
C GLY A 567 -0.58 45.81 9.12
N CYS A 568 -1.72 46.25 9.66
CA CYS A 568 -1.72 47.30 10.69
C CYS A 568 -1.02 46.89 11.98
N ASN A 569 -1.01 45.60 12.30
CA ASN A 569 -0.30 45.04 13.45
C ASN A 569 1.18 44.79 13.12
N GLY A 570 1.81 45.56 12.24
CA GLY A 570 3.21 45.37 11.82
C GLY A 570 4.23 46.31 12.48
N GLN A 571 3.78 47.25 13.32
CA GLN A 571 4.64 48.28 13.91
C GLN A 571 5.60 47.72 14.98
N ASN A 572 6.71 48.42 15.23
CA ASN A 572 7.65 48.11 16.30
C ASN A 572 6.97 48.11 17.68
N ILE A 573 7.15 47.03 18.43
CA ILE A 573 6.84 46.95 19.87
C ILE A 573 8.15 47.05 20.67
N ILE A 574 9.24 46.55 20.11
CA ILE A 574 10.60 46.67 20.63
C ILE A 574 11.38 47.65 19.76
N TYR A 575 12.14 48.52 20.42
CA TYR A 575 13.12 49.40 19.81
C TYR A 575 14.53 49.03 20.30
N GLN A 576 15.52 49.23 19.44
CA GLN A 576 16.92 49.13 19.82
C GLN A 576 17.29 50.31 20.73
N GLU A 577 18.03 50.02 21.78
CA GLU A 577 18.64 50.96 22.70
C GLU A 577 20.15 50.73 22.67
N CYS A 578 20.91 51.82 22.59
CA CYS A 578 22.38 51.80 22.55
C CYS A 578 22.93 52.90 23.44
N ILE A 579 24.15 52.72 23.97
CA ILE A 579 24.87 53.83 24.59
C ILE A 579 25.23 54.82 23.49
N GLN A 580 24.76 56.05 23.59
CA GLN A 580 24.98 57.10 22.61
C GLN A 580 25.84 58.21 23.21
N CYS A 581 27.11 58.30 22.82
CA CYS A 581 28.04 59.28 23.36
C CYS A 581 29.28 59.48 22.48
N SER A 582 30.00 60.58 22.72
CA SER A 582 31.36 60.78 22.20
C SER A 582 32.30 61.31 23.29
N GLY A 583 33.56 60.87 23.29
CA GLY A 583 34.54 61.32 24.29
C GLY A 583 35.98 60.99 23.90
N LYS A 584 36.94 61.78 24.40
CA LYS A 584 38.37 61.57 24.15
C LYS A 584 38.93 60.43 25.01
N ILE A 585 39.90 59.70 24.50
CA ILE A 585 40.60 58.67 25.26
C ILE A 585 41.35 59.31 26.44
N GLY A 586 41.19 58.73 27.64
CA GLY A 586 41.68 59.28 28.90
C GLY A 586 40.72 60.25 29.60
N GLU A 587 39.61 60.64 28.96
CA GLU A 587 38.66 61.63 29.49
C GLU A 587 37.21 61.12 29.44
N GLY A 588 36.46 61.32 30.52
CA GLY A 588 35.01 61.09 30.57
C GLY A 588 34.57 59.61 30.52
N MET A 589 33.28 59.40 30.76
CA MET A 589 32.69 58.05 30.87
C MET A 589 32.60 57.32 29.53
N CYS A 590 32.40 58.04 28.42
CA CYS A 590 32.19 57.43 27.10
C CYS A 590 33.38 56.56 26.63
N ALA A 591 34.61 57.01 26.88
CA ALA A 591 35.82 56.31 26.47
C ALA A 591 36.40 55.39 27.57
N GLN A 592 36.16 55.67 28.85
CA GLN A 592 36.78 54.96 29.97
C GLN A 592 35.86 53.96 30.68
N ASN A 593 34.57 54.28 30.80
CA ASN A 593 33.64 53.54 31.66
C ASN A 593 32.21 53.56 31.11
N ALA A 594 32.07 53.22 29.83
CA ALA A 594 30.78 53.31 29.14
C ALA A 594 29.71 52.38 29.73
N ALA A 595 30.09 51.34 30.47
CA ALA A 595 29.15 50.47 31.19
C ALA A 595 28.36 51.18 32.29
N GLN A 596 28.76 52.40 32.68
CA GLN A 596 28.02 53.25 33.63
C GLN A 596 27.08 54.24 32.93
N LEU A 597 27.06 54.27 31.60
CA LEU A 597 26.15 55.10 30.82
C LEU A 597 24.90 54.28 30.51
N GLU A 598 23.74 54.90 30.69
CA GLU A 598 22.47 54.32 30.28
C GLU A 598 22.38 54.29 28.75
N ALA A 599 21.77 53.23 28.23
CA ALA A 599 21.42 53.15 26.82
C ALA A 599 20.19 54.01 26.54
N SER A 600 20.15 54.63 25.36
CA SER A 600 19.00 55.39 24.88
C SER A 600 18.46 54.78 23.59
N GLN A 601 17.15 54.87 23.41
CA GLN A 601 16.45 54.40 22.21
C GLN A 601 17.05 55.03 20.94
N CYS A 602 17.23 54.21 19.90
CA CYS A 602 17.68 54.63 18.59
C CYS A 602 16.62 55.47 17.89
N SER A 603 17.04 56.47 17.12
CA SER A 603 16.16 57.51 16.58
C SER A 603 15.24 57.06 15.43
N GLU A 604 15.52 55.89 14.84
CA GLU A 604 14.75 55.37 13.71
C GLU A 604 13.38 54.83 14.14
N ALA A 605 12.32 55.33 13.49
CA ALA A 605 10.94 55.03 13.85
C ALA A 605 10.49 53.61 13.46
N VAL A 606 11.08 53.05 12.39
CA VAL A 606 10.81 51.69 11.90
C VAL A 606 12.10 50.90 11.94
N GLN A 607 12.16 49.85 12.76
CA GLN A 607 13.36 49.05 12.93
C GLN A 607 13.05 47.58 12.64
N TYR A 608 13.75 47.01 11.65
CA TYR A 608 13.65 45.59 11.36
C TYR A 608 14.67 44.79 12.17
N TYR A 609 14.34 43.54 12.46
CA TYR A 609 15.16 42.67 13.31
C TYR A 609 16.60 42.50 12.79
N GLN A 610 16.78 42.42 11.47
CA GLN A 610 18.08 42.24 10.83
C GLN A 610 18.99 43.48 10.91
N ASP A 611 18.41 44.67 11.09
CA ASP A 611 19.13 45.96 11.09
C ASP A 611 19.51 46.42 12.50
N ARG A 612 19.06 45.69 13.52
CA ARG A 612 19.27 46.04 14.93
C ARG A 612 20.75 46.06 15.32
N GLY A 613 21.09 46.80 16.35
CA GLY A 613 22.38 46.71 17.03
C GLY A 613 23.01 48.06 17.34
N CYS A 614 24.15 47.99 18.00
CA CYS A 614 24.91 49.13 18.49
C CYS A 614 26.34 49.07 17.97
N TYR A 615 26.98 50.23 17.82
CA TYR A 615 28.40 50.32 17.50
C TYR A 615 29.18 51.06 18.59
N ALA A 616 30.47 50.75 18.67
CA ALA A 616 31.50 51.54 19.32
C ALA A 616 32.67 51.69 18.34
N LYS A 617 33.03 52.92 17.99
CA LYS A 617 34.05 53.24 17.00
C LYS A 617 35.07 54.21 17.57
N ARG A 618 36.35 53.96 17.31
CA ARG A 618 37.45 54.89 17.58
C ARG A 618 37.87 55.57 16.28
N VAL A 619 37.92 56.90 16.28
CA VAL A 619 38.52 57.71 15.21
C VAL A 619 39.55 58.63 15.85
N ASN A 620 40.83 58.41 15.53
CA ASN A 620 41.95 59.05 16.22
C ASN A 620 41.88 58.83 17.75
N ASP A 621 41.81 59.89 18.54
CA ASP A 621 41.72 59.83 20.01
C ASP A 621 40.29 60.01 20.54
N VAL A 622 39.27 59.83 19.70
CA VAL A 622 37.85 59.95 20.09
C VAL A 622 37.16 58.60 19.95
N VAL A 623 36.46 58.18 21.01
CA VAL A 623 35.53 57.04 20.99
C VAL A 623 34.12 57.57 20.83
N MET A 624 33.39 57.01 19.86
CA MET A 624 32.00 57.29 19.56
C MET A 624 31.19 56.01 19.71
N ARG A 625 30.04 56.10 20.36
CA ARG A 625 29.11 54.99 20.57
C ARG A 625 27.74 55.43 20.10
N GLY A 626 27.02 54.54 19.41
CA GLY A 626 25.71 54.86 18.86
C GLY A 626 24.98 53.66 18.28
N CYS A 627 23.86 53.93 17.62
CA CYS A 627 23.02 52.92 16.99
C CYS A 627 23.56 52.49 15.63
N LEU A 628 23.53 51.20 15.32
CA LEU A 628 24.05 50.67 14.06
C LEU A 628 23.29 51.23 12.86
N SER A 629 21.97 51.38 12.97
CA SER A 629 21.13 51.90 11.88
C SER A 629 21.37 53.38 11.54
N GLU A 630 22.01 54.13 12.43
CA GLU A 630 22.38 55.55 12.20
C GLU A 630 23.70 55.69 11.43
N LEU A 631 24.45 54.59 11.24
CA LEU A 631 25.59 54.55 10.33
C LEU A 631 25.12 54.31 8.90
N ASN A 632 25.73 54.99 7.93
CA ASN A 632 25.52 54.66 6.53
C ASN A 632 26.10 53.27 6.17
N THR A 633 25.63 52.68 5.07
CA THR A 633 25.97 51.30 4.67
C THR A 633 27.48 51.04 4.57
N ASP A 634 28.24 51.99 4.03
CA ASP A 634 29.71 51.90 3.93
C ASP A 634 30.36 51.90 5.33
N ALA A 635 29.88 52.74 6.24
CA ALA A 635 30.37 52.82 7.61
C ALA A 635 30.00 51.57 8.43
N GLN A 636 28.84 50.96 8.19
CA GLN A 636 28.47 49.67 8.79
C GLN A 636 29.41 48.54 8.31
N LEU A 637 29.66 48.44 7.00
CA LEU A 637 30.57 47.45 6.40
C LEU A 637 32.03 47.62 6.86
N LEU A 638 32.49 48.87 7.00
CA LEU A 638 33.80 49.17 7.55
C LEU A 638 33.91 48.77 9.02
N CYS A 639 32.85 49.01 9.81
CA CYS A 639 32.84 48.71 11.23
C CYS A 639 32.87 47.21 11.56
N ASP A 640 32.38 46.36 10.66
CA ASP A 640 32.44 44.91 10.80
C ASP A 640 33.86 44.34 10.63
N ARG A 641 34.75 45.08 9.92
CA ARG A 641 36.10 44.63 9.55
C ARG A 641 37.23 45.39 10.26
N ASP A 642 36.92 46.42 11.03
CA ASP A 642 37.91 47.30 11.68
C ASP A 642 38.22 46.84 13.10
N GLU A 643 39.50 46.81 13.49
CA GLU A 643 39.91 46.53 14.87
C GLU A 643 39.45 47.66 15.82
N TYR A 644 39.30 48.87 15.29
CA TYR A 644 38.89 50.08 15.99
C TYR A 644 37.39 50.36 15.94
N CYS A 645 36.59 49.46 15.36
CA CYS A 645 35.14 49.49 15.48
C CYS A 645 34.59 48.14 15.91
N LYS A 646 33.58 48.15 16.79
CA LYS A 646 32.89 46.94 17.24
C LYS A 646 31.39 47.16 17.14
N ILE A 647 30.71 46.18 16.57
CA ILE A 647 29.26 46.11 16.54
C ILE A 647 28.76 44.98 17.46
N CYS A 648 27.56 45.12 17.97
CA CYS A 648 26.90 44.10 18.78
C CYS A 648 25.37 44.24 18.62
N ARG A 649 24.62 43.17 18.90
CA ARG A 649 23.18 43.08 18.56
C ARG A 649 22.24 43.16 19.78
N ASP A 650 22.77 43.15 21.00
CA ASP A 650 21.98 43.22 22.23
C ASP A 650 21.71 44.67 22.66
N GLN A 651 20.77 44.87 23.57
CA GLN A 651 20.46 46.19 24.12
C GLN A 651 21.65 46.75 24.91
N GLY A 652 22.06 48.00 24.63
CA GLY A 652 23.14 48.69 25.36
C GLY A 652 24.51 48.01 25.31
N CYS A 653 24.73 47.04 24.42
CA CYS A 653 25.90 46.16 24.41
C CYS A 653 27.22 46.85 24.06
N ASN A 654 27.16 48.07 23.53
CA ASN A 654 28.30 48.82 23.03
C ASN A 654 29.07 49.51 24.16
N PHE A 655 29.30 48.86 25.31
CA PHE A 655 30.08 49.40 26.44
C PHE A 655 31.56 48.97 26.44
N GLN A 656 31.94 47.99 25.61
CA GLN A 656 33.29 47.42 25.60
C GLN A 656 34.37 48.48 25.33
N ASN A 657 35.53 48.35 26.00
CA ASN A 657 36.65 49.29 25.85
C ASN A 657 37.46 48.98 24.58
N LEU A 658 37.66 50.01 23.74
CA LEU A 658 38.44 49.92 22.50
C LEU A 658 39.94 50.21 22.73
N VAL A 659 40.40 50.15 23.98
CA VAL A 659 41.74 50.57 24.40
C VAL A 659 42.47 49.36 25.01
N ASN A 660 43.18 48.58 24.19
CA ASN A 660 44.48 47.93 24.45
C ASN A 660 44.69 46.60 23.67
N SER A 661 45.20 46.70 22.44
CA SER A 661 46.00 45.64 21.81
C SER A 661 47.47 45.82 22.24
N ALA A 662 47.77 45.59 23.52
CA ALA A 662 49.16 45.54 24.02
C ALA A 662 49.32 44.42 25.05
N LYS A 663 49.09 43.16 24.65
CA LYS A 663 49.68 42.01 25.35
C LYS A 663 51.10 41.80 24.82
N ARG A 664 52.08 42.43 25.48
CA ARG A 664 53.47 41.92 25.48
C ARG A 664 53.49 40.64 26.31
N LEU A 665 53.77 39.51 25.67
CA LEU A 665 54.04 38.25 26.35
C LEU A 665 55.45 38.32 26.95
N THR A 666 55.57 38.71 28.23
CA THR A 666 56.78 38.46 29.02
C THR A 666 56.52 37.24 29.91
N ALA A 667 56.98 36.08 29.46
CA ALA A 667 57.10 34.92 30.31
C ALA A 667 58.44 35.01 31.07
N LEU A 668 58.42 35.05 32.41
CA LEU A 668 59.44 34.43 33.25
C LEU A 668 58.98 34.34 34.72
N THR A 669 58.86 33.09 35.18
CA THR A 669 59.24 32.52 36.50
C THR A 669 58.60 33.01 37.82
N ALA A 670 57.91 32.09 38.50
CA ALA A 670 58.27 31.65 39.86
C ALA A 670 57.62 30.28 40.22
N LEU A 671 58.48 29.33 40.59
CA LEU A 671 58.26 27.98 41.16
C LEU A 671 57.82 28.06 42.64
N PRO A 672 57.27 26.99 43.25
CA PRO A 672 58.07 25.89 43.86
C PRO A 672 57.52 24.49 43.55
N ILE A 673 58.34 23.55 43.06
CA ILE A 673 59.09 22.51 43.81
C ILE A 673 58.26 21.77 44.86
N ILE A 674 57.78 20.58 44.52
CA ILE A 674 57.83 19.38 45.39
C ILE A 674 58.28 18.20 44.52
N ALA A 675 59.36 17.54 44.94
CA ALA A 675 59.95 16.38 44.31
C ALA A 675 59.78 15.13 45.20
N LEU A 676 59.53 13.98 44.56
CA LEU A 676 59.81 12.59 44.99
C LEU A 676 59.36 11.71 43.79
N ILE A 677 60.20 11.37 42.80
CA ILE A 677 61.18 10.26 42.75
C ILE A 677 60.65 9.03 43.52
N ILE A 678 60.38 7.85 42.94
CA ILE A 678 61.38 6.88 42.44
C ILE A 678 60.68 5.72 41.72
N SER A 679 61.12 5.46 40.47
CA SER A 679 61.38 4.15 39.80
C SER A 679 60.22 3.18 39.57
N ASN A 680 60.17 2.27 38.60
CA ASN A 680 61.03 1.73 37.51
C ASN A 680 60.11 0.60 36.95
N ASN A 681 60.20 0.01 35.77
CA ASN A 681 60.83 0.16 34.47
C ASN A 681 60.45 -1.15 33.77
N LEU A 682 60.31 -1.15 32.43
CA LEU A 682 60.39 -2.33 31.54
C LEU A 682 59.18 -3.30 31.63
N VAL A 683 58.50 -3.68 30.55
CA VAL A 683 58.93 -4.01 29.17
C VAL A 683 57.93 -3.46 28.16
#